data_AF-A0A958RTC0-F1
#
_entry.id   AF-A0A958RTC0-F1
#
_cell.length_a   1.000
_cell.length_b   1.000
_cell.length_c   1.000
_cell.angle_alpha   90.00
_cell.angle_beta   90.00
_cell.angle_gamma   90.00
#
_symmetry.space_group_name_H-M   'P 1'
#
loop_
_entity.id
_entity.type
_entity.pdbx_description
1 polymer ?
#
loop_
_entity_poly.entity_id
_entity_poly.type
_entity_poly.pdbx_seq_one_letter_code
_entity_poly.pdbx_strand_id
1 'polypeptide(L)'
;MSHRKFKVLINTIVLGTSLSVLAGSGSFKTNERERGSQASYDPGPKKDSLWIPMFGSVPNYRKIGKDYLGQEKFRWNIGPMWYRGRLGEDQVKVLVVGQEGAQDENTSNRTFTGGTGTKTQNMLAGLEMDRSYLFLNTFVYTIFNQRPPDPKKGENYSMEDYLKMEQGLDSPIVKYRHQLMDYTAQYNSNSLSMMVAVGAGARESMITWIESRGGKCPGNDPNKCDTTNMKIYKQEFGDQRGPNKAGLESIVDGVKYTDDTVQLKNETVVIHVPHPGIAGKDKENGLATVRAGFKRAADRITSFIEKNPTWMDGKSGRPRPDTGSTDDIIRNMNNFSYRNSPAPHWDFAFATSARLGDGGTNTVRDGQDAIVMNADGEEYGSKGRTDDSIVNRKLTRDGRNENEGRPWEPPRWNPRKPEQAASFDYGPCGYIKPGETCAMSEALMSWPDFAKLSPKPTMHPSFGIGASYRGNPRHASLVILADQFSYDDVFTARALTGEVGQRLQTWLDKNGYDNSDDDKSNDYVIIRSLPVDTLKMSDSERNELATNPDVLAAVRRILTEVNVSGPESMRAIALGKTSQLVAKEFDDLFEFESLDVNGLPKDLTDIARVDLPYSTRYFMGTSGNRSSADGGKYYRFEAPKWVKKTPIPNR
;
A
#
# COMPACT_ATOMS: atom_id res chain seq x y z
N MET A 1 15.00 -32.85 -19.76
CA MET A 1 15.82 -31.80 -19.12
C MET A 1 17.01 -31.52 -20.02
N SER A 2 17.16 -30.29 -20.53
CA SER A 2 18.33 -29.93 -21.33
C SER A 2 19.61 -29.89 -20.47
N HIS A 3 20.78 -30.00 -21.11
CA HIS A 3 22.09 -30.00 -20.45
C HIS A 3 22.32 -28.77 -19.54
N ARG A 4 21.69 -27.64 -19.86
CA ARG A 4 21.77 -26.38 -19.10
C ARG A 4 21.03 -26.48 -17.76
N LYS A 5 19.79 -27.00 -17.75
CA LYS A 5 19.02 -27.22 -16.51
C LYS A 5 19.67 -28.26 -15.61
N PHE A 6 20.33 -29.27 -16.19
CA PHE A 6 21.04 -30.29 -15.42
C PHE A 6 22.32 -29.75 -14.74
N LYS A 7 23.09 -28.87 -15.41
CA LYS A 7 24.24 -28.19 -14.80
C LYS A 7 23.84 -27.24 -13.67
N VAL A 8 22.76 -26.46 -13.85
CA VAL A 8 22.24 -25.59 -12.78
C VAL A 8 21.79 -26.43 -11.60
N LEU A 9 21.01 -27.50 -11.83
CA LEU A 9 20.53 -28.38 -10.76
C LEU A 9 21.69 -29.06 -10.01
N ILE A 10 22.74 -29.50 -10.69
CA ILE A 10 23.93 -30.10 -10.04
C ILE A 10 24.69 -29.06 -9.23
N ASN A 11 24.92 -27.85 -9.75
CA ASN A 11 25.57 -26.79 -8.97
C ASN A 11 24.72 -26.37 -7.76
N THR A 12 23.40 -26.33 -7.89
CA THR A 12 22.48 -26.07 -6.78
C THR A 12 22.48 -27.20 -5.75
N ILE A 13 22.60 -28.47 -6.16
CA ILE A 13 22.69 -29.62 -5.25
C ILE A 13 24.06 -29.68 -4.54
N VAL A 14 25.15 -29.37 -5.25
CA VAL A 14 26.52 -29.36 -4.69
C VAL A 14 26.74 -28.17 -3.74
N LEU A 15 26.10 -27.03 -4.00
CA LEU A 15 26.05 -25.91 -3.05
C LEU A 15 25.02 -26.13 -1.93
N GLY A 16 23.92 -26.83 -2.21
CA GLY A 16 22.80 -27.05 -1.29
C GLY A 16 23.10 -27.92 -0.08
N THR A 17 24.14 -28.76 -0.12
CA THR A 17 24.59 -29.56 1.04
C THR A 17 25.64 -28.86 1.92
N SER A 18 26.09 -27.66 1.55
CA SER A 18 27.02 -26.84 2.36
C SER A 18 26.54 -25.41 2.63
N LEU A 19 25.48 -24.91 1.98
CA LEU A 19 24.94 -23.55 2.20
C LEU A 19 23.95 -23.43 3.37
N SER A 20 23.47 -24.52 3.96
CA SER A 20 22.60 -24.47 5.15
C SER A 20 23.31 -24.01 6.43
N VAL A 21 24.63 -23.75 6.37
CA VAL A 21 25.45 -23.26 7.49
C VAL A 21 26.02 -21.85 7.25
N LEU A 22 25.79 -21.24 6.07
CA LEU A 22 26.15 -19.85 5.77
C LEU A 22 24.91 -19.00 5.48
N ALA A 23 23.90 -19.11 6.33
CA ALA A 23 22.94 -18.02 6.52
C ALA A 23 23.70 -16.83 7.12
N GLY A 24 24.36 -16.06 6.26
CA GLY A 24 25.07 -14.83 6.59
C GLY A 24 24.15 -13.94 7.41
N SER A 25 24.52 -13.72 8.66
CA SER A 25 23.79 -13.04 9.73
C SER A 25 23.73 -11.52 9.57
N GLY A 26 23.78 -11.04 8.32
CA GLY A 26 23.91 -9.64 7.95
C GLY A 26 22.68 -9.01 7.33
N SER A 27 21.47 -9.61 7.42
CA SER A 27 20.26 -8.92 6.94
C SER A 27 20.01 -7.64 7.74
N PHE A 28 19.35 -6.69 7.10
CA PHE A 28 18.99 -5.38 7.62
C PHE A 28 18.07 -5.53 8.85
N LYS A 29 18.65 -5.67 10.06
CA LYS A 29 17.89 -5.89 11.31
C LYS A 29 17.24 -4.62 11.85
N THR A 30 16.47 -3.91 11.04
CA THR A 30 15.49 -2.95 11.56
C THR A 30 14.15 -3.67 11.63
N ASN A 31 13.73 -4.02 12.85
CA ASN A 31 12.37 -4.42 13.22
C ASN A 31 11.75 -5.68 12.56
N GLU A 32 12.50 -6.54 11.85
CA GLU A 32 11.95 -7.80 11.30
C GLU A 32 11.24 -8.67 12.35
N ARG A 33 11.74 -8.66 13.60
CA ARG A 33 11.08 -9.36 14.73
C ARG A 33 9.68 -8.85 15.03
N GLU A 34 9.42 -7.56 14.81
CA GLU A 34 8.13 -6.92 15.10
C GLU A 34 7.25 -6.80 13.86
N ARG A 35 7.84 -6.75 12.66
CA ARG A 35 7.16 -6.45 11.39
C ARG A 35 7.02 -7.65 10.45
N GLY A 36 7.67 -8.77 10.76
CA GLY A 36 7.79 -9.92 9.87
C GLY A 36 8.87 -9.74 8.80
N SER A 37 8.91 -10.67 7.84
CA SER A 37 9.89 -10.62 6.74
C SER A 37 9.54 -9.50 5.74
N GLN A 38 10.54 -8.75 5.27
CA GLN A 38 10.38 -7.81 4.14
C GLN A 38 10.05 -8.53 2.83
N ALA A 39 10.31 -9.84 2.76
CA ALA A 39 9.92 -10.68 1.62
C ALA A 39 8.42 -11.01 1.62
N SER A 40 7.70 -10.75 2.72
CA SER A 40 6.25 -10.81 2.79
C SER A 40 5.65 -9.45 2.43
N TYR A 41 4.54 -9.46 1.71
CA TYR A 41 3.93 -8.26 1.18
C TYR A 41 2.41 -8.45 0.96
N ASP A 42 1.70 -7.35 0.78
CA ASP A 42 0.30 -7.32 0.34
C ASP A 42 0.24 -7.30 -1.20
N PRO A 43 -0.23 -8.37 -1.86
CA PRO A 43 -0.34 -8.44 -3.32
C PRO A 43 -1.45 -7.54 -3.87
N GLY A 44 -2.32 -6.96 -3.03
CA GLY A 44 -3.50 -6.25 -3.49
C GLY A 44 -4.77 -7.12 -3.51
N PRO A 45 -5.90 -6.56 -3.98
CA PRO A 45 -7.15 -7.29 -4.15
C PRO A 45 -7.02 -8.44 -5.15
N LYS A 46 -7.57 -9.62 -4.85
CA LYS A 46 -7.54 -10.76 -5.78
C LYS A 46 -8.29 -10.41 -7.09
N LYS A 47 -7.78 -10.87 -8.24
CA LYS A 47 -8.29 -10.54 -9.61
C LYS A 47 -9.80 -10.73 -9.77
N ASP A 48 -10.34 -11.76 -9.13
CA ASP A 48 -11.75 -12.17 -9.20
C ASP A 48 -12.61 -11.67 -8.03
N SER A 49 -12.07 -10.82 -7.15
CA SER A 49 -12.81 -10.27 -6.01
C SER A 49 -13.59 -9.00 -6.35
N LEU A 50 -14.67 -8.73 -5.61
CA LEU A 50 -15.43 -7.47 -5.74
C LEU A 50 -14.63 -6.25 -5.26
N TRP A 51 -13.47 -6.44 -4.63
CA TRP A 51 -12.60 -5.32 -4.30
C TRP A 51 -12.12 -4.55 -5.53
N ILE A 52 -11.88 -5.24 -6.65
CA ILE A 52 -11.47 -4.61 -7.91
C ILE A 52 -12.49 -3.58 -8.40
N PRO A 53 -13.76 -3.96 -8.67
CA PRO A 53 -14.76 -3.01 -9.11
C PRO A 53 -15.06 -1.95 -8.06
N MET A 54 -15.09 -2.30 -6.78
CA MET A 54 -15.37 -1.32 -5.71
C MET A 54 -14.28 -0.25 -5.66
N PHE A 55 -13.02 -0.63 -5.56
CA PHE A 55 -11.91 0.32 -5.49
C PHE A 55 -11.76 1.13 -6.79
N GLY A 56 -12.01 0.53 -7.96
CA GLY A 56 -12.01 1.21 -9.25
C GLY A 56 -13.23 2.12 -9.50
N SER A 57 -14.22 2.11 -8.61
CA SER A 57 -15.47 2.90 -8.71
C SER A 57 -15.60 3.96 -7.62
N VAL A 58 -14.47 4.47 -7.11
CA VAL A 58 -14.48 5.57 -6.13
C VAL A 58 -15.31 6.75 -6.66
N PRO A 59 -16.23 7.30 -5.84
CA PRO A 59 -17.01 8.48 -6.21
C PRO A 59 -16.14 9.69 -6.56
N ASN A 60 -16.69 10.66 -7.29
CA ASN A 60 -15.99 11.91 -7.53
C ASN A 60 -16.02 12.81 -6.28
N TYR A 61 -15.10 12.58 -5.33
CA TYR A 61 -15.01 13.32 -4.06
C TYR A 61 -14.84 14.83 -4.27
N ARG A 62 -14.12 15.26 -5.32
CA ARG A 62 -13.96 16.67 -5.67
C ARG A 62 -15.31 17.32 -5.97
N LYS A 63 -16.11 16.69 -6.84
CA LYS A 63 -17.45 17.15 -7.17
C LYS A 63 -18.36 17.11 -5.94
N ILE A 64 -18.34 16.02 -5.18
CA ILE A 64 -19.17 15.85 -3.98
C ILE A 64 -18.89 16.96 -2.96
N GLY A 65 -17.62 17.30 -2.71
CA GLY A 65 -17.27 18.42 -1.83
C GLY A 65 -17.89 19.73 -2.30
N LYS A 66 -17.79 20.04 -3.61
CA LYS A 66 -18.40 21.26 -4.18
C LYS A 66 -19.92 21.24 -4.09
N ASP A 67 -20.55 20.11 -4.37
CA ASP A 67 -22.00 19.97 -4.37
C ASP A 67 -22.60 20.14 -2.97
N TYR A 68 -21.97 19.56 -1.94
CA TYR A 68 -22.46 19.64 -0.56
C TYR A 68 -22.01 20.89 0.19
N LEU A 69 -20.78 21.37 -0.06
CA LEU A 69 -20.14 22.38 0.79
C LEU A 69 -19.85 23.69 0.04
N GLY A 70 -20.14 23.75 -1.26
CA GLY A 70 -19.79 24.89 -2.11
C GLY A 70 -18.28 25.03 -2.40
N GLN A 71 -17.44 24.14 -1.90
CA GLN A 71 -15.98 24.22 -2.02
C GLN A 71 -15.28 22.85 -2.03
N GLU A 72 -14.00 22.81 -2.42
CA GLU A 72 -13.22 21.58 -2.37
C GLU A 72 -12.86 21.21 -0.91
N LYS A 73 -13.13 19.97 -0.51
CA LYS A 73 -12.83 19.45 0.83
C LYS A 73 -11.79 18.33 0.83
N PHE A 74 -11.42 17.79 -0.33
CA PHE A 74 -10.57 16.60 -0.44
C PHE A 74 -9.31 16.88 -1.27
N ARG A 75 -8.18 16.30 -0.83
CA ARG A 75 -6.89 16.32 -1.52
C ARG A 75 -6.81 15.20 -2.55
N TRP A 76 -7.66 15.30 -3.55
CA TRP A 76 -7.85 14.28 -4.58
C TRP A 76 -6.61 14.09 -5.48
N ASN A 77 -5.74 15.09 -5.52
CA ASN A 77 -4.51 15.13 -6.32
C ASN A 77 -3.45 14.08 -5.91
N ILE A 78 -3.53 13.55 -4.70
CA ILE A 78 -2.59 12.54 -4.18
C ILE A 78 -3.19 11.11 -4.24
N GLY A 79 -4.39 10.97 -4.82
CA GLY A 79 -5.07 9.69 -4.95
C GLY A 79 -5.70 9.20 -3.63
N PRO A 80 -6.55 8.17 -3.71
CA PRO A 80 -7.22 7.59 -2.55
C PRO A 80 -6.37 6.50 -1.86
N MET A 81 -6.68 6.21 -0.60
CA MET A 81 -6.10 5.14 0.22
C MET A 81 -7.25 4.30 0.76
N TRP A 82 -7.56 3.19 0.08
CA TRP A 82 -8.72 2.36 0.41
C TRP A 82 -8.56 1.60 1.71
N TYR A 83 -7.43 0.90 1.87
CA TYR A 83 -7.29 -0.11 2.91
C TYR A 83 -5.85 -0.34 3.39
N ARG A 84 -5.74 -1.11 4.48
CA ARG A 84 -4.52 -1.76 4.98
C ARG A 84 -4.94 -3.05 5.69
N GLY A 85 -4.24 -4.16 5.47
CA GLY A 85 -4.57 -5.47 6.04
C GLY A 85 -5.19 -6.43 5.02
N ARG A 86 -6.16 -7.25 5.44
CA ARG A 86 -6.64 -8.41 4.67
C ARG A 86 -7.91 -8.14 3.89
N LEU A 87 -7.94 -8.71 2.68
CA LEU A 87 -9.08 -8.63 1.76
C LEU A 87 -9.70 -10.00 1.43
N GLY A 88 -9.13 -11.09 1.95
CA GLY A 88 -9.59 -12.45 1.70
C GLY A 88 -10.73 -12.92 2.62
N GLU A 89 -11.21 -14.13 2.34
CA GLU A 89 -12.36 -14.74 3.03
C GLU A 89 -11.96 -15.24 4.40
N ASP A 90 -12.76 -14.88 5.41
CA ASP A 90 -12.52 -15.21 6.81
C ASP A 90 -11.09 -14.90 7.29
N GLN A 91 -10.51 -13.82 6.73
CA GLN A 91 -9.19 -13.30 7.11
C GLN A 91 -9.28 -12.09 8.04
N VAL A 92 -10.47 -11.49 8.18
CA VAL A 92 -10.70 -10.30 9.01
C VAL A 92 -11.43 -10.71 10.28
N LYS A 93 -10.74 -10.61 11.42
CA LYS A 93 -11.34 -10.75 12.77
C LYS A 93 -11.66 -9.39 13.38
N VAL A 94 -10.85 -8.36 13.07
CA VAL A 94 -11.07 -6.97 13.49
C VAL A 94 -11.21 -6.05 12.28
N LEU A 95 -12.36 -5.38 12.16
CA LEU A 95 -12.54 -4.25 11.24
C LEU A 95 -12.22 -2.93 11.97
N VAL A 96 -11.22 -2.21 11.49
CA VAL A 96 -10.87 -0.87 11.98
C VAL A 96 -11.34 0.19 10.99
N VAL A 97 -11.98 1.24 11.49
CA VAL A 97 -12.42 2.39 10.70
C VAL A 97 -11.77 3.65 11.27
N GLY A 98 -11.04 4.37 10.44
CA GLY A 98 -10.50 5.70 10.72
C GLY A 98 -11.26 6.81 10.04
N GLN A 99 -10.78 8.04 10.19
CA GLN A 99 -11.39 9.21 9.56
C GLN A 99 -10.87 9.37 8.12
N GLU A 100 -9.58 9.58 7.95
CA GLU A 100 -8.89 9.66 6.66
C GLU A 100 -7.41 9.32 6.85
N GLY A 101 -6.70 9.06 5.75
CA GLY A 101 -5.24 9.00 5.76
C GLY A 101 -4.60 10.38 5.62
N ALA A 102 -3.35 10.50 6.03
CA ALA A 102 -2.53 11.70 5.95
C ALA A 102 -1.36 11.48 4.98
N GLN A 103 -0.24 12.16 5.20
CA GLN A 103 0.92 12.12 4.31
C GLN A 103 1.65 10.77 4.29
N ASP A 104 1.67 10.02 5.40
CA ASP A 104 2.30 8.69 5.42
C ASP A 104 1.48 7.72 4.56
N GLU A 105 0.16 7.76 4.73
CA GLU A 105 -0.80 6.93 3.99
C GLU A 105 -0.81 7.27 2.50
N ASN A 106 -0.71 8.56 2.17
CA ASN A 106 -0.50 8.95 0.79
C ASN A 106 0.78 8.31 0.24
N THR A 107 1.88 8.32 0.98
CA THR A 107 3.19 7.84 0.49
C THR A 107 3.25 6.32 0.38
N SER A 108 2.67 5.60 1.33
CA SER A 108 2.58 4.13 1.33
C SER A 108 1.48 3.58 0.42
N ASN A 109 0.53 4.44 0.04
CA ASN A 109 -0.72 4.07 -0.63
C ASN A 109 -1.53 3.02 0.17
N ARG A 110 -1.45 3.07 1.50
CA ARG A 110 -2.21 2.25 2.45
C ARG A 110 -2.76 3.13 3.56
N THR A 111 -3.94 2.82 4.09
CA THR A 111 -4.45 3.60 5.24
C THR A 111 -3.72 3.26 6.55
N PHE A 112 -3.77 4.12 7.57
CA PHE A 112 -3.18 3.88 8.89
C PHE A 112 -1.70 3.47 8.85
N THR A 113 -0.84 4.16 8.09
CA THR A 113 0.60 3.88 8.09
C THR A 113 1.42 4.90 8.86
N GLY A 114 0.79 5.98 9.34
CA GLY A 114 1.41 6.97 10.21
C GLY A 114 1.23 6.69 11.70
N GLY A 115 1.42 7.72 12.53
CA GLY A 115 1.37 7.59 13.99
C GLY A 115 0.03 7.09 14.55
N THR A 116 -1.11 7.46 13.95
CA THR A 116 -2.41 6.88 14.34
C THR A 116 -2.43 5.37 14.05
N GLY A 117 -1.91 4.97 12.88
CA GLY A 117 -1.71 3.59 12.45
C GLY A 117 -0.97 2.74 13.45
N THR A 118 0.23 3.16 13.84
CA THR A 118 1.10 2.38 14.72
C THR A 118 0.59 2.31 16.15
N LYS A 119 -0.18 3.30 16.59
CA LYS A 119 -0.85 3.26 17.90
C LYS A 119 -2.04 2.31 17.93
N THR A 120 -2.83 2.30 16.87
CA THR A 120 -3.88 1.29 16.73
C THR A 120 -3.28 -0.11 16.55
N GLN A 121 -2.16 -0.22 15.82
CA GLN A 121 -1.42 -1.49 15.71
C GLN A 121 -0.93 -1.99 17.07
N ASN A 122 -0.48 -1.12 17.98
CA ASN A 122 -0.09 -1.52 19.34
C ASN A 122 -1.28 -2.09 20.14
N MET A 123 -2.50 -1.59 19.91
CA MET A 123 -3.71 -2.19 20.49
C MET A 123 -3.99 -3.58 19.91
N LEU A 124 -3.86 -3.74 18.59
CA LEU A 124 -4.01 -5.05 17.94
C LEU A 124 -2.92 -6.04 18.37
N ALA A 125 -1.69 -5.59 18.55
CA ALA A 125 -0.60 -6.41 19.09
C ALA A 125 -0.90 -6.87 20.52
N GLY A 126 -1.57 -6.06 21.34
CA GLY A 126 -2.08 -6.48 22.65
C GLY A 126 -3.13 -7.59 22.57
N LEU A 127 -3.87 -7.65 21.46
CA LEU A 127 -4.79 -8.76 21.12
C LEU A 127 -4.08 -9.93 20.46
N GLU A 128 -2.74 -9.90 20.38
CA GLU A 128 -1.94 -10.89 19.65
C GLU A 128 -2.39 -11.01 18.17
N MET A 129 -2.75 -9.87 17.57
CA MET A 129 -3.19 -9.75 16.19
C MET A 129 -2.18 -8.98 15.34
N ASP A 130 -1.48 -9.71 14.47
CA ASP A 130 -0.47 -9.18 13.56
C ASP A 130 -0.94 -9.21 12.09
N ARG A 131 -2.01 -9.94 11.77
CA ARG A 131 -2.49 -10.14 10.39
C ARG A 131 -4.01 -10.05 10.24
N SER A 132 -4.81 -10.53 11.18
CA SER A 132 -6.25 -10.80 11.00
C SER A 132 -7.14 -9.54 11.16
N TYR A 133 -6.80 -8.47 10.45
CA TYR A 133 -7.52 -7.20 10.50
C TYR A 133 -7.66 -6.56 9.12
N LEU A 134 -8.62 -5.65 9.02
CA LEU A 134 -8.77 -4.75 7.88
C LEU A 134 -9.00 -3.33 8.40
N PHE A 135 -8.18 -2.40 7.95
CA PHE A 135 -8.34 -0.98 8.17
C PHE A 135 -9.00 -0.35 6.96
N LEU A 136 -10.08 0.40 7.19
CA LEU A 136 -10.77 1.28 6.25
C LEU A 136 -10.86 2.70 6.83
N ASN A 137 -11.37 3.64 6.05
CA ASN A 137 -11.61 5.02 6.49
C ASN A 137 -13.03 5.49 6.20
N THR A 138 -13.47 6.51 6.92
CA THR A 138 -14.62 7.36 6.60
C THR A 138 -14.48 7.98 5.21
N PHE A 139 -13.28 8.49 4.89
CA PHE A 139 -12.90 9.00 3.58
C PHE A 139 -11.66 8.31 3.03
N VAL A 140 -11.71 7.88 1.77
CA VAL A 140 -10.53 7.34 1.08
C VAL A 140 -9.54 8.43 0.68
N TYR A 141 -9.94 9.70 0.67
CA TYR A 141 -9.05 10.84 0.42
C TYR A 141 -8.76 11.62 1.69
N THR A 142 -7.54 12.17 1.79
CA THR A 142 -7.21 13.14 2.83
C THR A 142 -8.08 14.39 2.69
N ILE A 143 -8.58 14.92 3.80
CA ILE A 143 -9.38 16.15 3.82
C ILE A 143 -8.51 17.42 3.96
N PHE A 144 -9.03 18.54 3.48
CA PHE A 144 -8.52 19.87 3.86
C PHE A 144 -9.00 20.18 5.26
N ASN A 145 -8.08 20.62 6.13
CA ASN A 145 -8.37 20.91 7.53
C ASN A 145 -9.01 19.74 8.29
N GLN A 146 -9.18 19.87 9.59
CA GLN A 146 -9.78 18.84 10.44
C GLN A 146 -11.16 19.31 10.87
N ARG A 147 -12.07 18.39 11.20
CA ARG A 147 -13.36 18.69 11.81
C ARG A 147 -13.18 19.45 13.15
N PRO A 148 -14.09 20.38 13.52
CA PRO A 148 -15.22 20.97 12.75
C PRO A 148 -14.75 21.99 11.69
N PRO A 149 -15.66 22.48 10.81
CA PRO A 149 -15.33 23.55 9.86
C PRO A 149 -14.68 24.74 10.57
N ASP A 150 -13.60 25.28 9.99
CA ASP A 150 -12.86 26.42 10.52
C ASP A 150 -12.96 27.62 9.56
N PRO A 151 -13.84 28.60 9.84
CA PRO A 151 -13.99 29.79 9.00
C PRO A 151 -12.69 30.57 8.84
N LYS A 152 -11.76 30.51 9.82
CA LYS A 152 -10.45 31.18 9.72
C LYS A 152 -9.55 30.55 8.65
N LYS A 153 -9.87 29.34 8.20
CA LYS A 153 -9.19 28.61 7.13
C LYS A 153 -9.98 28.63 5.81
N GLY A 154 -10.96 29.53 5.71
CA GLY A 154 -11.80 29.69 4.51
C GLY A 154 -12.85 28.60 4.36
N GLU A 155 -13.28 27.96 5.46
CA GLU A 155 -14.37 26.99 5.43
C GLU A 155 -15.71 27.68 5.72
N ASN A 156 -16.45 27.99 4.64
CA ASN A 156 -17.71 28.73 4.68
C ASN A 156 -18.92 27.81 4.48
N TYR A 157 -18.99 26.71 5.22
CA TYR A 157 -20.10 25.76 5.20
C TYR A 157 -20.50 25.35 6.62
N SER A 158 -21.76 24.94 6.79
CA SER A 158 -22.27 24.57 8.11
C SER A 158 -21.79 23.18 8.53
N MET A 159 -21.79 22.92 9.84
CA MET A 159 -21.54 21.56 10.34
C MET A 159 -22.62 20.59 9.86
N GLU A 160 -23.86 21.06 9.66
CA GLU A 160 -24.97 20.26 9.15
C GLU A 160 -24.69 19.77 7.72
N ASP A 161 -24.23 20.64 6.82
CA ASP A 161 -23.91 20.28 5.43
C ASP A 161 -22.73 19.30 5.37
N TYR A 162 -21.74 19.52 6.25
CA TYR A 162 -20.64 18.57 6.41
C TYR A 162 -21.12 17.19 6.86
N LEU A 163 -22.04 17.12 7.84
CA LEU A 163 -22.60 15.85 8.31
C LEU A 163 -23.50 15.19 7.26
N LYS A 164 -24.26 15.96 6.49
CA LYS A 164 -25.03 15.42 5.33
C LYS A 164 -24.11 14.75 4.32
N MET A 165 -22.95 15.35 4.03
CA MET A 165 -21.94 14.77 3.15
C MET A 165 -21.24 13.55 3.79
N GLU A 166 -20.84 13.64 5.06
CA GLU A 166 -20.02 12.64 5.75
C GLU A 166 -20.81 11.41 6.21
N GLN A 167 -22.07 11.59 6.61
CA GLN A 167 -22.92 10.58 7.29
C GLN A 167 -24.33 10.43 6.70
N GLY A 168 -24.79 11.31 5.80
CA GLY A 168 -26.11 11.17 5.19
C GLY A 168 -26.19 9.92 4.31
N LEU A 169 -27.22 9.07 4.50
CA LEU A 169 -27.38 7.82 3.75
C LEU A 169 -27.51 8.01 2.22
N ASP A 170 -27.95 9.21 1.80
CA ASP A 170 -28.02 9.57 0.38
C ASP A 170 -26.68 10.04 -0.19
N SER A 171 -25.69 10.34 0.65
CA SER A 171 -24.36 10.76 0.21
C SER A 171 -23.67 9.63 -0.57
N PRO A 172 -23.13 9.90 -1.76
CA PRO A 172 -22.35 8.90 -2.50
C PRO A 172 -21.14 8.40 -1.71
N ILE A 173 -20.56 9.21 -0.81
CA ILE A 173 -19.46 8.79 0.06
C ILE A 173 -19.92 7.72 1.04
N VAL A 174 -21.10 7.91 1.63
CA VAL A 174 -21.66 6.99 2.64
C VAL A 174 -22.10 5.69 1.97
N LYS A 175 -22.79 5.77 0.82
CA LYS A 175 -23.14 4.59 0.01
C LYS A 175 -21.90 3.78 -0.35
N TYR A 176 -20.86 4.45 -0.84
CA TYR A 176 -19.58 3.80 -1.17
C TYR A 176 -18.97 3.10 0.04
N ARG A 177 -18.84 3.82 1.16
CA ARG A 177 -18.24 3.29 2.39
C ARG A 177 -19.02 2.11 2.95
N HIS A 178 -20.35 2.18 2.95
CA HIS A 178 -21.21 1.09 3.41
C HIS A 178 -21.06 -0.14 2.51
N GLN A 179 -20.89 0.02 1.19
CA GLN A 179 -20.59 -1.11 0.30
C GLN A 179 -19.28 -1.82 0.66
N LEU A 180 -18.21 -1.07 0.95
CA LEU A 180 -16.94 -1.65 1.39
C LEU A 180 -17.09 -2.40 2.73
N MET A 181 -17.84 -1.83 3.68
CA MET A 181 -18.11 -2.45 4.98
C MET A 181 -19.01 -3.68 4.86
N ASP A 182 -20.05 -3.62 4.04
CA ASP A 182 -20.95 -4.74 3.75
C ASP A 182 -20.18 -5.90 3.12
N TYR A 183 -19.29 -5.63 2.15
CA TYR A 183 -18.50 -6.69 1.51
C TYR A 183 -17.50 -7.30 2.50
N THR A 184 -16.88 -6.47 3.34
CA THR A 184 -16.04 -6.95 4.46
C THR A 184 -16.83 -7.91 5.34
N ALA A 185 -18.01 -7.50 5.81
CA ALA A 185 -18.84 -8.28 6.73
C ALA A 185 -19.42 -9.54 6.07
N GLN A 186 -19.83 -9.47 4.80
CA GLN A 186 -20.30 -10.61 4.01
C GLN A 186 -19.21 -11.68 3.91
N TYR A 187 -18.01 -11.27 3.49
CA TYR A 187 -16.90 -12.17 3.17
C TYR A 187 -16.12 -12.65 4.40
N ASN A 188 -16.41 -12.07 5.57
CA ASN A 188 -15.80 -12.43 6.84
C ASN A 188 -16.85 -12.71 7.91
N SER A 189 -18.04 -13.15 7.51
CA SER A 189 -19.17 -13.38 8.44
C SER A 189 -18.89 -14.49 9.45
N ASN A 190 -17.93 -15.38 9.19
CA ASN A 190 -17.51 -16.42 10.13
C ASN A 190 -16.38 -15.96 11.08
N SER A 191 -15.62 -14.92 10.72
CA SER A 191 -14.43 -14.51 11.45
C SER A 191 -14.54 -13.15 12.11
N LEU A 192 -15.32 -12.22 11.57
CA LEU A 192 -15.44 -10.86 12.08
C LEU A 192 -16.08 -10.90 13.48
N SER A 193 -15.30 -10.50 14.46
CA SER A 193 -15.67 -10.55 15.88
C SER A 193 -15.57 -9.19 16.54
N MET A 194 -14.90 -8.21 15.91
CA MET A 194 -14.67 -6.90 16.53
C MET A 194 -14.66 -5.77 15.50
N MET A 195 -15.18 -4.62 15.91
CA MET A 195 -15.20 -3.39 15.13
C MET A 195 -14.63 -2.23 15.95
N VAL A 196 -13.69 -1.49 15.38
CA VAL A 196 -12.99 -0.39 16.05
C VAL A 196 -13.20 0.91 15.28
N ALA A 197 -13.83 1.89 15.93
CA ALA A 197 -13.90 3.25 15.43
C ALA A 197 -12.80 4.12 16.04
N VAL A 198 -11.95 4.72 15.21
CA VAL A 198 -10.85 5.59 15.63
C VAL A 198 -11.17 7.05 15.31
N GLY A 199 -11.61 7.79 16.33
CA GLY A 199 -12.02 9.20 16.20
C GLY A 199 -13.51 9.41 15.89
N ALA A 200 -13.90 10.68 15.86
CA ALA A 200 -15.30 11.08 15.79
C ALA A 200 -15.99 10.75 14.45
N GLY A 201 -15.33 11.02 13.31
CA GLY A 201 -15.88 10.69 11.99
C GLY A 201 -16.05 9.18 11.79
N ALA A 202 -15.07 8.39 12.27
CA ALA A 202 -15.16 6.94 12.28
C ALA A 202 -16.27 6.41 13.21
N ARG A 203 -16.42 7.00 14.40
CA ARG A 203 -17.50 6.66 15.35
C ARG A 203 -18.85 6.80 14.69
N GLU A 204 -19.12 7.94 14.08
CA GLU A 204 -20.39 8.23 13.44
C GLU A 204 -20.58 7.34 12.21
N SER A 205 -19.53 7.12 11.42
CA SER A 205 -19.59 6.19 10.27
C SER A 205 -19.99 4.77 10.68
N MET A 206 -19.44 4.28 11.79
CA MET A 206 -19.74 2.94 12.31
C MET A 206 -21.19 2.85 12.80
N ILE A 207 -21.65 3.84 13.56
CA ILE A 207 -23.03 3.90 14.06
C ILE A 207 -24.02 3.93 12.89
N THR A 208 -23.82 4.86 11.96
CA THR A 208 -24.70 5.02 10.80
C THR A 208 -24.75 3.75 9.96
N TRP A 209 -23.62 3.05 9.77
CA TRP A 209 -23.61 1.76 9.09
C TRP A 209 -24.41 0.71 9.84
N ILE A 210 -24.12 0.48 11.12
CA ILE A 210 -24.81 -0.51 11.97
C ILE A 210 -26.32 -0.29 11.96
N GLU A 211 -26.76 0.94 12.19
CA GLU A 211 -28.20 1.28 12.24
C GLU A 211 -28.86 1.15 10.87
N SER A 212 -28.17 1.52 9.78
CA SER A 212 -28.68 1.33 8.41
C SER A 212 -28.82 -0.14 7.99
N ARG A 213 -28.32 -1.07 8.80
CA ARG A 213 -28.46 -2.51 8.62
C ARG A 213 -29.39 -3.14 9.66
N GLY A 214 -30.02 -2.37 10.53
CA GLY A 214 -30.98 -2.86 11.53
C GLY A 214 -30.36 -3.17 12.90
N GLY A 215 -29.07 -2.90 13.10
CA GLY A 215 -28.47 -2.85 14.44
C GLY A 215 -28.95 -1.62 15.23
N LYS A 216 -28.52 -1.51 16.49
CA LYS A 216 -28.90 -0.38 17.37
C LYS A 216 -27.69 0.14 18.13
N CYS A 217 -27.51 1.46 18.18
CA CYS A 217 -26.41 2.08 18.92
C CYS A 217 -26.90 3.12 19.94
N PRO A 218 -27.40 2.68 21.13
CA PRO A 218 -28.00 3.56 22.13
C PRO A 218 -27.08 4.72 22.53
N GLY A 219 -27.63 5.94 22.47
CA GLY A 219 -26.92 7.16 22.86
C GLY A 219 -25.76 7.54 21.95
N ASN A 220 -25.74 7.05 20.70
CA ASN A 220 -24.65 7.29 19.73
C ASN A 220 -23.27 6.87 20.26
N ASP A 221 -23.23 5.76 21.01
CA ASP A 221 -22.03 5.21 21.60
C ASP A 221 -21.70 3.85 20.96
N PRO A 222 -20.57 3.71 20.22
CA PRO A 222 -20.18 2.43 19.65
C PRO A 222 -20.01 1.35 20.71
N ASN A 223 -19.65 1.73 21.94
CA ASN A 223 -19.52 0.80 23.05
C ASN A 223 -20.88 0.23 23.52
N LYS A 224 -22.00 0.65 22.94
CA LYS A 224 -23.33 0.12 23.25
C LYS A 224 -24.02 -0.47 22.04
N CYS A 225 -23.35 -0.51 20.88
CA CYS A 225 -23.96 -1.04 19.67
C CYS A 225 -24.26 -2.54 19.81
N ASP A 226 -25.47 -2.91 19.42
CA ASP A 226 -25.93 -4.29 19.22
C ASP A 226 -25.98 -4.58 17.72
N THR A 227 -25.20 -5.58 17.31
CA THR A 227 -25.02 -6.01 15.92
C THR A 227 -25.84 -7.26 15.58
N THR A 228 -26.55 -7.85 16.56
CA THR A 228 -27.23 -9.15 16.43
C THR A 228 -28.31 -9.15 15.34
N ASN A 229 -28.92 -8.00 15.08
CA ASN A 229 -30.01 -7.86 14.10
C ASN A 229 -29.54 -7.24 12.77
N MET A 230 -28.23 -7.07 12.57
CA MET A 230 -27.71 -6.50 11.33
C MET A 230 -28.00 -7.42 10.14
N LYS A 231 -28.56 -6.86 9.07
CA LYS A 231 -28.79 -7.53 7.79
C LYS A 231 -27.73 -7.09 6.80
N ILE A 232 -26.68 -7.91 6.65
CA ILE A 232 -25.65 -7.65 5.63
C ILE A 232 -26.13 -8.22 4.30
N TYR A 233 -26.59 -7.37 3.40
CA TYR A 233 -27.04 -7.81 2.09
C TYR A 233 -25.86 -8.30 1.25
N LYS A 234 -25.99 -9.48 0.62
CA LYS A 234 -24.93 -10.02 -0.22
C LYS A 234 -24.75 -9.15 -1.47
N GLN A 235 -23.50 -8.91 -1.80
CA GLN A 235 -23.05 -8.28 -3.04
C GLN A 235 -22.49 -9.36 -3.99
N GLU A 236 -22.80 -9.23 -5.28
CA GLU A 236 -22.30 -10.10 -6.34
C GLU A 236 -22.08 -9.31 -7.65
N PHE A 237 -21.31 -9.89 -8.58
CA PHE A 237 -21.21 -9.36 -9.94
C PHE A 237 -22.57 -9.49 -10.66
N GLY A 238 -22.94 -8.51 -11.48
CA GLY A 238 -24.21 -8.55 -12.23
C GLY A 238 -24.29 -7.61 -13.44
N ASP A 239 -25.22 -7.93 -14.34
CA ASP A 239 -25.35 -7.32 -15.68
C ASP A 239 -26.03 -5.92 -15.71
N GLN A 240 -25.54 -4.97 -14.89
CA GLN A 240 -25.90 -3.52 -14.86
C GLN A 240 -26.82 -3.01 -13.73
N ARG A 241 -26.77 -1.66 -13.55
CA ARG A 241 -27.51 -0.85 -12.56
C ARG A 241 -29.02 -1.00 -12.76
N GLY A 242 -29.67 -1.74 -11.88
CA GLY A 242 -31.11 -1.68 -11.66
C GLY A 242 -31.38 -1.48 -10.17
N PRO A 243 -32.56 -0.95 -9.78
CA PRO A 243 -32.95 -0.95 -8.39
C PRO A 243 -32.94 -2.40 -7.88
N ASN A 244 -32.11 -2.68 -6.88
CA ASN A 244 -32.10 -3.99 -6.25
C ASN A 244 -33.43 -4.15 -5.49
N LYS A 245 -33.98 -5.36 -5.51
CA LYS A 245 -35.21 -5.68 -4.76
C LYS A 245 -35.07 -5.46 -3.24
N ALA A 246 -33.84 -5.41 -2.74
CA ALA A 246 -33.49 -5.05 -1.36
C ALA A 246 -33.61 -3.55 -1.01
N GLY A 247 -33.96 -2.67 -1.95
CA GLY A 247 -34.07 -1.22 -1.73
C GLY A 247 -32.72 -0.49 -1.55
N LEU A 248 -31.60 -1.21 -1.61
CA LEU A 248 -30.25 -0.64 -1.62
C LEU A 248 -29.76 -0.51 -3.06
N GLU A 249 -29.35 0.68 -3.47
CA GLU A 249 -28.72 0.90 -4.77
C GLU A 249 -27.20 0.72 -4.66
N SER A 250 -26.63 -0.11 -5.54
CA SER A 250 -25.18 -0.17 -5.68
C SER A 250 -24.70 1.04 -6.47
N ILE A 251 -23.68 1.74 -5.97
CA ILE A 251 -23.05 2.83 -6.70
C ILE A 251 -21.86 2.36 -7.55
N VAL A 252 -21.56 1.05 -7.54
CA VAL A 252 -20.45 0.41 -8.25
C VAL A 252 -21.01 -0.32 -9.45
N ASP A 253 -20.52 0.01 -10.64
CA ASP A 253 -20.97 -0.61 -11.88
C ASP A 253 -20.69 -2.09 -11.88
N GLY A 254 -21.62 -2.90 -12.37
CA GLY A 254 -21.44 -4.35 -12.42
C GLY A 254 -21.48 -5.05 -11.06
N VAL A 255 -21.78 -4.34 -9.96
CA VAL A 255 -22.02 -4.91 -8.63
C VAL A 255 -23.46 -4.64 -8.23
N LYS A 256 -24.15 -5.65 -7.69
CA LYS A 256 -25.53 -5.52 -7.21
C LYS A 256 -25.69 -6.14 -5.83
N TYR A 257 -26.65 -5.62 -5.06
CA TYR A 257 -27.14 -6.28 -3.85
C TYR A 257 -28.20 -7.32 -4.23
N THR A 258 -28.14 -8.48 -3.57
CA THR A 258 -29.19 -9.50 -3.65
C THR A 258 -30.16 -9.35 -2.46
N ASP A 259 -31.28 -10.06 -2.51
CA ASP A 259 -32.23 -10.14 -1.38
C ASP A 259 -31.71 -11.03 -0.24
N ASP A 260 -30.65 -11.80 -0.49
CA ASP A 260 -30.01 -12.62 0.53
C ASP A 260 -29.25 -11.75 1.52
N THR A 261 -29.43 -12.06 2.80
CA THR A 261 -28.65 -11.46 3.89
C THR A 261 -27.72 -12.48 4.52
N VAL A 262 -26.55 -12.03 4.92
CA VAL A 262 -25.61 -12.76 5.77
C VAL A 262 -25.68 -12.20 7.18
N GLN A 263 -25.65 -13.09 8.16
CA GLN A 263 -25.57 -12.75 9.57
C GLN A 263 -24.13 -12.95 10.06
N LEU A 264 -23.67 -12.05 10.93
CA LEU A 264 -22.40 -12.26 11.62
C LEU A 264 -22.56 -13.43 12.59
N LYS A 265 -21.71 -14.46 12.46
CA LYS A 265 -21.83 -15.69 13.25
C LYS A 265 -21.24 -15.56 14.65
N ASN A 266 -20.38 -14.57 14.84
CA ASN A 266 -19.72 -14.27 16.10
C ASN A 266 -20.41 -13.07 16.76
N GLU A 267 -20.48 -13.10 18.09
CA GLU A 267 -20.85 -11.90 18.85
C GLU A 267 -19.82 -10.81 18.55
N THR A 268 -20.26 -9.70 17.98
CA THR A 268 -19.33 -8.66 17.50
C THR A 268 -19.24 -7.52 18.48
N VAL A 269 -18.06 -7.33 19.08
CA VAL A 269 -17.79 -6.21 19.98
C VAL A 269 -17.47 -4.96 19.17
N VAL A 270 -18.22 -3.90 19.40
CA VAL A 270 -17.93 -2.58 18.85
C VAL A 270 -17.27 -1.72 19.92
N ILE A 271 -16.15 -1.08 19.56
CA ILE A 271 -15.42 -0.14 20.44
C ILE A 271 -15.12 1.18 19.74
N HIS A 272 -14.93 2.22 20.53
CA HIS A 272 -14.43 3.51 20.06
C HIS A 272 -13.22 3.95 20.86
N VAL A 273 -12.19 4.39 20.13
CA VAL A 273 -11.00 5.04 20.70
C VAL A 273 -10.88 6.46 20.15
N PRO A 274 -10.44 7.43 20.98
CA PRO A 274 -10.21 8.80 20.52
C PRO A 274 -9.10 8.85 19.48
N HIS A 275 -9.22 9.77 18.52
CA HIS A 275 -8.20 9.94 17.49
C HIS A 275 -6.87 10.41 18.11
N PRO A 276 -5.75 9.71 17.89
CA PRO A 276 -4.44 10.08 18.47
C PRO A 276 -3.98 11.51 18.18
N GLY A 277 -4.36 12.06 17.02
CA GLY A 277 -4.02 13.43 16.62
C GLY A 277 -4.61 14.54 17.51
N ILE A 278 -5.56 14.24 18.40
CA ILE A 278 -6.09 15.22 19.38
C ILE A 278 -4.99 15.65 20.36
N ALA A 279 -4.04 14.78 20.68
CA ALA A 279 -2.92 15.09 21.56
C ALA A 279 -2.01 16.22 21.03
N GLY A 280 -1.98 16.44 19.71
CA GLY A 280 -1.24 17.56 19.12
C GLY A 280 -1.95 18.91 19.23
N LYS A 281 -3.28 18.93 19.41
CA LYS A 281 -4.10 20.15 19.52
C LYS A 281 -4.18 20.66 20.95
N ASP A 282 -4.25 19.75 21.93
CA ASP A 282 -4.22 20.04 23.36
C ASP A 282 -3.08 19.22 23.97
N LYS A 283 -1.91 19.86 24.11
CA LYS A 283 -0.68 19.18 24.54
C LYS A 283 -0.76 18.67 25.98
N GLU A 284 -1.58 19.28 26.82
CA GLU A 284 -1.63 18.99 28.25
C GLU A 284 -2.68 17.91 28.55
N ASN A 285 -3.91 18.06 28.04
CA ASN A 285 -4.99 17.11 28.33
C ASN A 285 -5.28 16.12 27.20
N GLY A 286 -4.89 16.43 25.97
CA GLY A 286 -5.20 15.61 24.80
C GLY A 286 -4.51 14.24 24.86
N LEU A 287 -3.23 14.18 25.25
CA LEU A 287 -2.52 12.90 25.38
C LEU A 287 -3.09 12.04 26.52
N ALA A 288 -3.41 12.64 27.66
CA ALA A 288 -4.03 11.95 28.78
C ALA A 288 -5.40 11.36 28.39
N THR A 289 -6.21 12.15 27.69
CA THR A 289 -7.51 11.71 27.14
C THR A 289 -7.36 10.53 26.20
N VAL A 290 -6.37 10.58 25.29
CA VAL A 290 -6.12 9.49 24.35
C VAL A 290 -5.67 8.22 25.09
N ARG A 291 -4.69 8.33 25.99
CA ARG A 291 -4.22 7.20 26.81
C ARG A 291 -5.37 6.55 27.58
N ALA A 292 -6.19 7.35 28.24
CA ALA A 292 -7.35 6.86 28.98
C ALA A 292 -8.39 6.22 28.07
N GLY A 293 -8.61 6.75 26.86
CA GLY A 293 -9.52 6.17 25.88
C GLY A 293 -9.10 4.79 25.41
N PHE A 294 -7.82 4.62 25.04
CA PHE A 294 -7.28 3.31 24.67
C PHE A 294 -7.27 2.34 25.85
N LYS A 295 -6.94 2.79 27.07
CA LYS A 295 -7.00 1.94 28.27
C LYS A 295 -8.41 1.45 28.55
N ARG A 296 -9.43 2.33 28.48
CA ARG A 296 -10.84 1.92 28.61
C ARG A 296 -11.27 0.91 27.56
N ALA A 297 -10.82 1.07 26.31
CA ALA A 297 -11.08 0.10 25.26
C ALA A 297 -10.43 -1.25 25.59
N ALA A 298 -9.19 -1.25 26.09
CA ALA A 298 -8.50 -2.45 26.53
C ALA A 298 -9.24 -3.16 27.67
N ASP A 299 -9.63 -2.43 28.72
CA ASP A 299 -10.38 -2.97 29.86
C ASP A 299 -11.70 -3.60 29.42
N ARG A 300 -12.42 -2.93 28.53
CA ARG A 300 -13.66 -3.44 27.95
C ARG A 300 -13.45 -4.74 27.19
N ILE A 301 -12.39 -4.83 26.38
CA ILE A 301 -12.09 -6.05 25.62
C ILE A 301 -11.76 -7.18 26.59
N THR A 302 -10.93 -6.94 27.60
CA THR A 302 -10.62 -7.94 28.63
C THR A 302 -11.90 -8.44 29.31
N SER A 303 -12.74 -7.52 29.82
CA SER A 303 -14.00 -7.89 30.48
C SER A 303 -14.97 -8.65 29.56
N PHE A 304 -14.89 -8.40 28.24
CA PHE A 304 -15.67 -9.15 27.27
C PHE A 304 -15.12 -10.56 27.07
N ILE A 305 -13.80 -10.71 26.89
CA ILE A 305 -13.14 -12.01 26.75
C ILE A 305 -13.36 -12.88 27.99
N GLU A 306 -13.26 -12.32 29.19
CA GLU A 306 -13.50 -13.05 30.44
C GLU A 306 -14.92 -13.64 30.53
N LYS A 307 -15.91 -12.96 29.93
CA LYS A 307 -17.29 -13.44 29.85
C LYS A 307 -17.51 -14.40 28.68
N ASN A 308 -16.72 -14.24 27.62
CA ASN A 308 -16.83 -14.98 26.37
C ASN A 308 -15.45 -15.56 25.99
N PRO A 309 -14.93 -16.55 26.74
CA PRO A 309 -13.55 -17.04 26.58
C PRO A 309 -13.28 -17.67 25.20
N THR A 310 -14.34 -18.04 24.48
CA THR A 310 -14.29 -18.61 23.13
C THR A 310 -14.57 -17.60 22.01
N TRP A 311 -14.72 -16.31 22.32
CA TRP A 311 -15.13 -15.26 21.38
C TRP A 311 -14.29 -15.20 20.09
N MET A 312 -12.98 -15.42 20.20
CA MET A 312 -12.05 -15.43 19.06
C MET A 312 -11.60 -16.82 18.63
N ASP A 313 -12.17 -17.88 19.21
CA ASP A 313 -11.86 -19.27 18.82
C ASP A 313 -12.43 -19.62 17.44
N GLY A 314 -13.39 -18.83 16.94
CA GLY A 314 -14.05 -19.04 15.65
C GLY A 314 -14.89 -20.32 15.64
N LYS A 315 -16.03 -20.33 14.95
CA LYS A 315 -16.81 -21.57 14.74
C LYS A 315 -16.20 -22.47 13.65
N SER A 316 -15.14 -22.03 12.99
CA SER A 316 -14.56 -22.67 11.80
C SER A 316 -13.33 -23.54 12.07
N GLY A 317 -12.93 -23.76 13.33
CA GLY A 317 -11.76 -24.57 13.67
C GLY A 317 -10.42 -23.99 13.20
N ARG A 318 -10.36 -22.68 12.90
CA ARG A 318 -9.10 -21.98 12.60
C ARG A 318 -8.49 -21.44 13.91
N PRO A 319 -7.15 -21.33 14.03
CA PRO A 319 -6.51 -21.00 15.30
C PRO A 319 -6.94 -19.63 15.84
N ARG A 320 -6.75 -19.52 17.16
CA ARG A 320 -6.85 -18.41 18.16
C ARG A 320 -6.28 -17.05 17.67
N PRO A 321 -6.05 -15.99 18.47
CA PRO A 321 -5.27 -14.84 17.95
C PRO A 321 -4.11 -15.26 17.04
N ASP A 322 -3.72 -14.38 16.11
CA ASP A 322 -2.70 -14.74 15.10
C ASP A 322 -1.44 -15.32 15.75
N THR A 323 -1.15 -14.86 16.96
CA THR A 323 -0.18 -15.41 17.89
C THR A 323 -0.80 -15.66 19.28
N GLY A 324 -0.20 -16.50 20.13
CA GLY A 324 -0.57 -16.59 21.55
C GLY A 324 -1.93 -17.24 21.91
N SER A 325 -2.28 -17.15 23.20
CA SER A 325 -3.48 -17.72 23.83
C SER A 325 -4.44 -16.64 24.35
N THR A 326 -5.65 -17.03 24.72
CA THR A 326 -6.63 -16.12 25.38
C THR A 326 -6.05 -15.50 26.65
N ASP A 327 -5.27 -16.25 27.43
CA ASP A 327 -4.62 -15.75 28.65
C ASP A 327 -3.54 -14.71 28.32
N ASP A 328 -2.83 -14.89 27.21
CA ASP A 328 -1.85 -13.90 26.74
C ASP A 328 -2.55 -12.59 26.36
N ILE A 329 -3.69 -12.66 25.66
CA ILE A 329 -4.51 -11.48 25.35
C ILE A 329 -4.94 -10.77 26.64
N ILE A 330 -5.56 -11.48 27.59
CA ILE A 330 -6.02 -10.90 28.86
C ILE A 330 -4.85 -10.22 29.58
N ARG A 331 -3.71 -10.91 29.69
CA ARG A 331 -2.50 -10.38 30.33
C ARG A 331 -1.99 -9.12 29.62
N ASN A 332 -1.90 -9.13 28.30
CA ASN A 332 -1.41 -8.01 27.51
C ASN A 332 -2.34 -6.81 27.57
N MET A 333 -3.65 -7.02 27.47
CA MET A 333 -4.66 -5.95 27.51
C MET A 333 -4.79 -5.34 28.90
N ASN A 334 -4.69 -6.14 29.97
CA ASN A 334 -4.62 -5.63 31.34
C ASN A 334 -3.39 -4.73 31.55
N ASN A 335 -2.26 -5.11 30.96
CA ASN A 335 -1.01 -4.35 31.01
C ASN A 335 -0.84 -3.39 29.82
N PHE A 336 -1.92 -3.07 29.09
CA PHE A 336 -1.83 -2.28 27.87
C PHE A 336 -1.21 -0.91 28.15
N SER A 337 -0.14 -0.60 27.41
CA SER A 337 0.52 0.70 27.43
C SER A 337 0.37 1.37 26.06
N TYR A 338 -0.03 2.64 26.07
CA TYR A 338 -0.17 3.42 24.85
C TYR A 338 1.19 3.85 24.30
N ARG A 339 1.61 3.18 23.23
CA ARG A 339 2.86 3.42 22.48
C ARG A 339 2.63 3.18 20.99
N ASN A 340 3.69 3.28 20.20
CA ASN A 340 3.66 2.88 18.79
C ASN A 340 4.09 1.41 18.68
N SER A 341 3.47 0.66 17.79
CA SER A 341 3.96 -0.61 17.27
C SER A 341 3.98 -0.54 15.76
N PRO A 342 5.06 -1.00 15.09
CA PRO A 342 5.19 -0.83 13.67
C PRO A 342 4.15 -1.64 12.90
N ALA A 343 3.76 -1.15 11.72
CA ALA A 343 2.91 -1.87 10.79
C ALA A 343 3.72 -3.00 10.11
N PRO A 344 3.22 -4.24 10.08
CA PRO A 344 3.93 -5.36 9.45
C PRO A 344 4.19 -5.18 7.95
N HIS A 345 5.23 -5.82 7.41
CA HIS A 345 5.60 -5.69 5.99
C HIS A 345 4.53 -6.25 5.03
N TRP A 346 3.81 -7.30 5.44
CA TRP A 346 2.70 -7.87 4.68
C TRP A 346 1.43 -7.01 4.60
N ASP A 347 1.48 -5.78 5.11
CA ASP A 347 0.44 -4.76 4.90
C ASP A 347 0.76 -3.81 3.74
N PHE A 348 1.97 -3.88 3.20
CA PHE A 348 2.47 -2.98 2.17
C PHE A 348 2.74 -3.75 0.88
N ALA A 349 2.71 -3.06 -0.26
CA ALA A 349 3.20 -3.62 -1.51
C ALA A 349 4.70 -4.00 -1.38
N PHE A 350 5.13 -5.03 -2.09
CA PHE A 350 6.52 -5.48 -2.07
C PHE A 350 7.49 -4.32 -2.34
N ALA A 351 8.61 -4.26 -1.61
CA ALA A 351 9.64 -3.22 -1.69
C ALA A 351 9.15 -1.78 -1.38
N THR A 352 8.03 -1.63 -0.68
CA THR A 352 7.70 -0.35 -0.04
C THR A 352 8.79 0.00 0.97
N SER A 353 9.25 1.25 0.96
CA SER A 353 10.27 1.77 1.88
C SER A 353 10.00 1.34 3.33
N ALA A 354 11.00 0.75 3.99
CA ALA A 354 10.88 0.28 5.37
C ALA A 354 10.57 1.44 6.33
N ARG A 355 10.85 2.68 5.93
CA ARG A 355 10.52 3.86 6.73
C ARG A 355 9.02 4.04 6.95
N LEU A 356 8.18 3.56 6.03
CA LEU A 356 6.72 3.71 6.13
C LEU A 356 6.15 2.67 7.09
N GLY A 357 5.34 3.10 8.05
CA GLY A 357 4.75 2.23 9.07
C GLY A 357 5.67 1.85 10.23
N ASP A 358 6.94 2.28 10.25
CA ASP A 358 7.91 1.85 11.27
C ASP A 358 7.68 2.43 12.67
N GLY A 359 6.88 3.49 12.78
CA GLY A 359 6.67 4.13 14.08
C GLY A 359 5.82 5.39 14.00
N GLY A 360 6.41 6.53 14.35
CA GLY A 360 5.74 7.82 14.24
C GLY A 360 5.44 8.23 12.80
N THR A 361 4.93 9.45 12.63
CA THR A 361 4.79 10.04 11.31
C THR A 361 6.15 10.44 10.77
N ASN A 362 6.47 9.93 9.60
CA ASN A 362 7.83 10.01 9.01
C ASN A 362 7.85 10.90 7.77
N THR A 363 6.68 11.30 7.30
CA THR A 363 6.52 12.18 6.16
C THR A 363 5.93 13.53 6.56
N VAL A 364 6.24 14.55 5.77
CA VAL A 364 5.73 15.91 5.91
C VAL A 364 5.13 16.33 4.58
N ARG A 365 3.98 16.99 4.64
CA ARG A 365 3.39 17.59 3.46
C ARG A 365 4.05 18.94 3.18
N ASP A 366 4.46 19.14 1.93
CA ASP A 366 4.95 20.41 1.41
C ASP A 366 3.94 20.92 0.37
N GLY A 367 3.09 21.86 0.78
CA GLY A 367 2.00 22.35 -0.06
C GLY A 367 0.82 21.38 -0.20
N GLN A 368 0.16 21.35 -1.36
CA GLN A 368 -0.95 20.42 -1.63
C GLN A 368 -0.47 19.16 -2.34
N ASP A 369 0.64 19.26 -3.04
CA ASP A 369 1.05 18.44 -4.16
C ASP A 369 2.39 17.73 -3.91
N ALA A 370 3.13 18.11 -2.88
CA ALA A 370 4.37 17.43 -2.54
C ALA A 370 4.33 16.78 -1.15
N ILE A 371 5.06 15.68 -1.02
CA ILE A 371 5.31 15.01 0.26
C ILE A 371 6.80 14.70 0.34
N VAL A 372 7.35 14.94 1.51
CA VAL A 372 8.73 14.64 1.90
C VAL A 372 8.71 13.46 2.86
N MET A 373 9.47 12.41 2.57
CA MET A 373 9.74 11.27 3.46
C MET A 373 11.13 11.43 4.06
N ASN A 374 11.20 11.56 5.38
CA ASN A 374 12.46 11.80 6.10
C ASN A 374 13.07 10.50 6.60
N ALA A 375 14.40 10.48 6.65
CA ALA A 375 15.17 9.45 7.33
C ALA A 375 14.85 9.43 8.83
N ASP A 376 15.42 8.46 9.53
CA ASP A 376 15.32 8.43 10.98
C ASP A 376 16.30 9.43 11.60
N GLY A 377 15.93 10.03 12.73
CA GLY A 377 16.72 11.07 13.40
C GLY A 377 16.78 12.45 12.72
N GLU A 378 16.29 12.58 11.48
CA GLU A 378 16.22 13.88 10.79
C GLU A 378 15.08 14.75 11.33
N GLU A 379 15.27 16.08 11.31
CA GLU A 379 14.31 17.03 11.88
C GLU A 379 12.98 16.97 11.11
N TYR A 380 11.91 16.60 11.83
CA TYR A 380 10.56 16.59 11.30
C TYR A 380 10.15 18.02 10.90
N GLY A 381 9.90 18.22 9.61
CA GLY A 381 9.48 19.52 9.08
C GLY A 381 10.56 20.28 8.32
N SER A 382 11.74 19.67 8.11
CA SER A 382 12.71 20.15 7.13
C SER A 382 12.02 20.22 5.75
N LYS A 383 11.69 21.44 5.32
CA LYS A 383 11.16 21.67 3.98
C LYS A 383 12.33 21.50 3.02
N GLY A 384 12.35 20.37 2.33
CA GLY A 384 13.37 20.13 1.33
C GLY A 384 13.43 21.26 0.31
N ARG A 385 14.63 21.60 -0.19
CA ARG A 385 14.74 22.55 -1.30
C ARG A 385 14.09 21.92 -2.53
N THR A 386 13.20 22.66 -3.19
CA THR A 386 12.73 22.30 -4.53
C THR A 386 13.91 22.37 -5.48
N ASP A 387 14.22 21.24 -6.12
CA ASP A 387 15.01 21.29 -7.34
C ASP A 387 14.04 21.56 -8.50
N ASP A 388 13.96 22.83 -8.88
CA ASP A 388 13.04 23.32 -9.92
C ASP A 388 13.28 22.66 -11.29
N SER A 389 14.44 22.00 -11.49
CA SER A 389 14.78 21.30 -12.73
C SER A 389 13.92 20.05 -12.99
N ILE A 390 13.35 19.45 -11.93
CA ILE A 390 12.59 18.19 -12.01
C ILE A 390 11.16 18.42 -12.52
N VAL A 391 10.61 19.64 -12.36
CA VAL A 391 9.16 19.89 -12.51
C VAL A 391 8.75 20.40 -13.90
N ASN A 392 9.65 20.46 -14.88
CA ASN A 392 9.42 21.22 -16.13
C ASN A 392 9.22 20.43 -17.43
N ARG A 393 9.12 19.09 -17.41
CA ARG A 393 8.77 18.38 -18.65
C ARG A 393 7.25 18.35 -18.88
N LYS A 394 6.84 19.03 -19.97
CA LYS A 394 5.50 18.93 -20.55
C LYS A 394 5.22 17.46 -20.86
N LEU A 395 4.22 16.86 -20.23
CA LEU A 395 3.66 15.64 -20.78
C LEU A 395 2.84 15.94 -22.02
N THR A 396 2.93 15.01 -22.95
CA THR A 396 2.00 14.83 -24.05
C THR A 396 0.61 14.54 -23.50
N ARG A 397 -0.31 15.37 -23.95
CA ARG A 397 -1.76 15.38 -23.82
C ARG A 397 -2.35 14.00 -24.14
N ASP A 398 -2.47 13.08 -23.17
CA ASP A 398 -3.52 12.07 -23.27
C ASP A 398 -4.83 12.71 -22.80
N GLY A 399 -5.76 12.85 -23.72
CA GLY A 399 -6.98 13.66 -23.65
C GLY A 399 -8.03 13.20 -22.65
N ARG A 400 -7.65 12.82 -21.42
CA ARG A 400 -8.59 12.41 -20.38
C ARG A 400 -9.12 13.64 -19.64
N ASN A 401 -10.26 14.08 -20.17
CA ASN A 401 -11.21 15.09 -19.72
C ASN A 401 -10.92 15.77 -18.36
N GLU A 402 -10.19 16.89 -18.39
CA GLU A 402 -10.20 17.89 -17.31
C GLU A 402 -11.65 18.29 -16.92
N ASN A 403 -12.60 18.16 -17.87
CA ASN A 403 -14.00 18.54 -17.74
C ASN A 403 -14.83 17.62 -16.83
N GLU A 404 -14.36 16.43 -16.47
CA GLU A 404 -15.14 15.56 -15.58
C GLU A 404 -14.81 15.77 -14.10
N GLY A 405 -13.75 16.54 -13.80
CA GLY A 405 -13.28 16.75 -12.43
C GLY A 405 -12.98 15.44 -11.70
N ARG A 406 -12.75 14.36 -12.43
CA ARG A 406 -12.64 12.99 -11.95
C ARG A 406 -11.16 12.69 -11.65
N PRO A 407 -10.84 12.25 -10.42
CA PRO A 407 -9.47 12.15 -9.95
C PRO A 407 -8.66 11.02 -10.60
N TRP A 408 -7.33 11.18 -10.52
CA TRP A 408 -6.26 10.31 -11.02
C TRP A 408 -6.09 9.05 -10.16
N GLU A 409 -7.17 8.28 -10.12
CA GLU A 409 -7.33 6.97 -9.45
C GLU A 409 -6.63 5.85 -10.27
N PRO A 410 -6.22 4.72 -9.64
CA PRO A 410 -5.84 3.50 -10.33
C PRO A 410 -6.91 3.06 -11.33
N PRO A 411 -6.60 2.12 -12.25
CA PRO A 411 -7.45 1.86 -13.41
C PRO A 411 -8.92 1.76 -13.03
N ARG A 412 -9.69 2.70 -13.59
CA ARG A 412 -11.12 2.82 -13.30
C ARG A 412 -11.81 1.54 -13.69
N TRP A 413 -12.76 1.16 -12.87
CA TRP A 413 -13.60 0.04 -13.20
C TRP A 413 -14.40 0.34 -14.46
N ASN A 414 -14.31 -0.56 -15.42
CA ASN A 414 -15.14 -0.59 -16.60
C ASN A 414 -15.73 -1.99 -16.69
N PRO A 415 -17.04 -2.20 -16.48
CA PRO A 415 -17.62 -3.54 -16.54
C PRO A 415 -17.53 -4.17 -17.93
N ARG A 416 -17.25 -3.39 -18.99
CA ARG A 416 -16.98 -3.92 -20.34
C ARG A 416 -15.54 -4.36 -20.55
N LYS A 417 -14.65 -3.95 -19.65
CA LYS A 417 -13.21 -4.26 -19.63
C LYS A 417 -12.72 -4.52 -18.19
N PRO A 418 -13.33 -5.48 -17.47
CA PRO A 418 -13.02 -5.74 -16.06
C PRO A 418 -11.55 -6.06 -15.81
N GLU A 419 -10.89 -6.66 -16.81
CA GLU A 419 -9.49 -7.03 -16.80
C GLU A 419 -8.56 -5.82 -16.58
N GLN A 420 -8.87 -4.65 -17.14
CA GLN A 420 -8.05 -3.44 -17.00
C GLN A 420 -7.89 -2.97 -15.55
N ALA A 421 -8.94 -3.10 -14.75
CA ALA A 421 -8.92 -2.74 -13.34
C ALA A 421 -8.14 -3.75 -12.47
N ALA A 422 -7.94 -4.97 -13.00
CA ALA A 422 -7.20 -6.03 -12.35
C ALA A 422 -5.77 -6.20 -12.89
N SER A 423 -5.41 -5.43 -13.93
CA SER A 423 -4.09 -5.38 -14.56
C SER A 423 -3.11 -4.54 -13.73
N PHE A 424 -2.57 -5.11 -12.65
CA PHE A 424 -1.55 -4.48 -11.80
C PHE A 424 -0.53 -5.49 -11.27
N ASP A 425 0.54 -4.98 -10.67
CA ASP A 425 1.57 -5.85 -10.11
C ASP A 425 1.15 -6.42 -8.76
N TYR A 426 0.98 -7.74 -8.73
CA TYR A 426 0.70 -8.56 -7.56
C TYR A 426 1.93 -8.92 -6.75
N GLY A 427 3.10 -8.36 -7.02
CA GLY A 427 4.35 -8.71 -6.36
C GLY A 427 5.11 -9.84 -7.07
N PRO A 428 6.35 -10.14 -6.64
CA PRO A 428 7.24 -11.05 -7.36
C PRO A 428 6.74 -12.50 -7.37
N CYS A 429 5.89 -12.87 -6.43
CA CYS A 429 5.29 -14.20 -6.32
C CYS A 429 3.84 -14.25 -6.84
N GLY A 430 3.29 -13.12 -7.32
CA GLY A 430 1.86 -12.96 -7.49
C GLY A 430 1.09 -13.03 -6.17
N TYR A 431 -0.13 -13.56 -6.20
CA TYR A 431 -0.96 -13.70 -5.00
C TYR A 431 -0.45 -14.84 -4.10
N ILE A 432 0.10 -14.50 -2.93
CA ILE A 432 0.53 -15.43 -1.88
C ILE A 432 -0.35 -15.27 -0.65
N LYS A 433 -0.40 -16.27 0.23
CA LYS A 433 -1.16 -16.11 1.47
C LYS A 433 -0.47 -15.11 2.40
N PRO A 434 -1.23 -14.41 3.25
CA PRO A 434 -0.66 -13.44 4.19
C PRO A 434 0.43 -14.06 5.09
N GLY A 435 1.57 -13.38 5.18
CA GLY A 435 2.72 -13.83 5.98
C GLY A 435 3.59 -14.90 5.34
N GLU A 436 3.18 -15.48 4.19
CA GLU A 436 4.04 -16.36 3.41
C GLU A 436 5.06 -15.56 2.60
N THR A 437 6.07 -16.26 2.09
CA THR A 437 7.08 -15.75 1.15
C THR A 437 7.29 -16.78 0.05
N CYS A 438 7.98 -16.42 -1.03
CA CYS A 438 8.42 -17.39 -2.03
C CYS A 438 9.90 -17.22 -2.33
N ALA A 439 10.50 -18.18 -3.03
CA ALA A 439 11.93 -18.16 -3.37
C ALA A 439 12.34 -16.84 -4.04
N MET A 440 11.51 -16.33 -4.97
CA MET A 440 11.77 -15.05 -5.64
C MET A 440 11.70 -13.84 -4.69
N SER A 441 10.70 -13.75 -3.79
CA SER A 441 10.62 -12.62 -2.86
C SER A 441 11.75 -12.63 -1.84
N GLU A 442 12.16 -13.81 -1.37
CA GLU A 442 13.31 -14.01 -0.50
C GLU A 442 14.63 -13.65 -1.19
N ALA A 443 14.79 -14.03 -2.46
CA ALA A 443 15.95 -13.64 -3.25
C ALA A 443 16.02 -12.12 -3.43
N LEU A 444 14.89 -11.47 -3.76
CA LEU A 444 14.83 -10.02 -3.90
C LEU A 444 15.08 -9.23 -2.60
N MET A 445 15.03 -9.90 -1.44
CA MET A 445 15.35 -9.37 -0.12
C MET A 445 16.67 -9.91 0.46
N SER A 446 17.44 -10.68 -0.31
CA SER A 446 18.69 -11.30 0.18
C SER A 446 19.90 -10.37 0.12
N TRP A 447 19.69 -9.06 0.02
CA TRP A 447 20.77 -8.10 -0.09
C TRP A 447 21.53 -7.95 1.22
N PRO A 448 22.84 -7.64 1.17
CA PRO A 448 23.62 -7.38 2.37
C PRO A 448 23.15 -6.10 3.08
N ASP A 449 23.50 -5.97 4.35
CA ASP A 449 23.39 -4.69 5.07
C ASP A 449 24.40 -3.68 4.52
N PHE A 450 23.93 -2.87 3.57
CA PHE A 450 24.72 -1.83 2.93
C PHE A 450 25.31 -0.80 3.90
N ALA A 451 24.79 -0.65 5.13
CA ALA A 451 25.37 0.26 6.12
C ALA A 451 26.74 -0.22 6.63
N LYS A 452 27.03 -1.52 6.46
CA LYS A 452 28.29 -2.17 6.83
C LYS A 452 29.28 -2.29 5.69
N LEU A 453 28.87 -1.98 4.45
CA LEU A 453 29.73 -2.04 3.28
C LEU A 453 30.52 -0.74 3.10
N SER A 454 31.59 -0.83 2.32
CA SER A 454 32.36 0.31 1.82
C SER A 454 32.49 0.18 0.30
N PRO A 455 32.27 1.25 -0.47
CA PRO A 455 31.75 2.55 -0.03
C PRO A 455 30.29 2.46 0.43
N LYS A 456 29.89 3.37 1.32
CA LYS A 456 28.51 3.40 1.83
C LYS A 456 27.59 4.04 0.80
N PRO A 457 26.37 3.50 0.59
CA PRO A 457 25.40 4.18 -0.26
C PRO A 457 24.99 5.51 0.34
N THR A 458 24.43 6.38 -0.50
CA THR A 458 23.99 7.71 -0.06
C THR A 458 22.71 7.65 0.76
N MET A 459 21.91 6.59 0.60
CA MET A 459 20.66 6.37 1.33
C MET A 459 20.90 6.15 2.82
N HIS A 460 20.11 6.82 3.67
CA HIS A 460 20.09 6.49 5.10
C HIS A 460 19.55 5.06 5.34
N PRO A 461 20.12 4.28 6.28
CA PRO A 461 19.69 2.91 6.55
C PRO A 461 18.19 2.75 6.85
N SER A 462 17.55 3.71 7.50
CA SER A 462 16.13 3.62 7.88
C SER A 462 15.14 3.51 6.71
N PHE A 463 15.56 3.74 5.47
CA PHE A 463 14.75 3.47 4.28
C PHE A 463 14.71 1.98 3.91
N GLY A 464 15.61 1.17 4.46
CA GLY A 464 15.74 -0.25 4.19
C GLY A 464 16.31 -0.52 2.80
N ILE A 465 15.86 -1.61 2.18
CA ILE A 465 16.18 -1.94 0.79
C ILE A 465 15.12 -1.28 -0.10
N GLY A 466 15.56 -0.54 -1.12
CA GLY A 466 14.68 0.12 -2.07
C GLY A 466 14.11 -0.83 -3.13
N ALA A 467 13.35 -0.26 -4.06
CA ALA A 467 12.68 -1.00 -5.12
C ALA A 467 13.66 -1.72 -6.07
N SER A 468 13.85 -3.02 -5.87
CA SER A 468 14.85 -3.83 -6.57
C SER A 468 14.38 -4.42 -7.89
N TYR A 469 13.06 -4.39 -8.19
CA TYR A 469 12.52 -5.01 -9.40
C TYR A 469 11.30 -4.29 -10.01
N ARG A 470 11.01 -4.61 -11.28
CA ARG A 470 9.78 -4.27 -12.03
C ARG A 470 9.53 -5.37 -13.07
N GLY A 471 8.28 -5.65 -13.45
CA GLY A 471 7.95 -6.72 -14.39
C GLY A 471 7.65 -8.05 -13.71
N ASN A 472 7.60 -9.12 -14.49
CA ASN A 472 7.17 -10.43 -14.02
C ASN A 472 8.35 -11.41 -13.95
N PRO A 473 8.92 -11.66 -12.76
CA PRO A 473 10.06 -12.57 -12.63
C PRO A 473 9.74 -14.04 -12.92
N ARG A 474 8.47 -14.44 -12.98
CA ARG A 474 8.07 -15.86 -13.11
C ARG A 474 8.03 -16.35 -14.55
N HIS A 475 7.77 -15.48 -15.51
CA HIS A 475 7.57 -15.86 -16.92
C HIS A 475 8.28 -14.91 -17.89
N ALA A 476 9.25 -14.13 -17.41
CA ALA A 476 9.99 -13.22 -18.25
C ALA A 476 10.75 -13.97 -19.35
N SER A 477 10.59 -13.55 -20.60
CA SER A 477 11.45 -13.93 -21.73
C SER A 477 12.67 -13.02 -21.88
N LEU A 478 12.65 -11.86 -21.22
CA LEU A 478 13.71 -10.87 -21.18
C LEU A 478 14.07 -10.52 -19.73
N VAL A 479 15.33 -10.67 -19.35
CA VAL A 479 15.87 -10.14 -18.09
C VAL A 479 16.67 -8.87 -18.37
N ILE A 480 16.44 -7.82 -17.59
CA ILE A 480 17.19 -6.57 -17.66
C ILE A 480 17.85 -6.33 -16.31
N LEU A 481 19.18 -6.33 -16.27
CA LEU A 481 19.95 -5.82 -15.14
C LEU A 481 20.19 -4.32 -15.36
N ALA A 482 19.72 -3.47 -14.43
CA ALA A 482 19.68 -2.03 -14.65
C ALA A 482 20.24 -1.18 -13.50
N ASP A 483 20.88 -0.08 -13.85
CA ASP A 483 21.32 0.94 -12.90
C ASP A 483 20.14 1.78 -12.39
N GLN A 484 20.38 2.53 -11.31
CA GLN A 484 19.44 3.55 -10.88
C GLN A 484 19.53 4.79 -11.77
N PHE A 485 18.37 5.33 -12.16
CA PHE A 485 18.29 6.57 -12.94
C PHE A 485 17.33 7.62 -12.36
N SER A 486 16.59 7.31 -11.30
CA SER A 486 15.65 8.24 -10.67
C SER A 486 15.38 7.92 -9.20
N TYR A 487 14.76 8.87 -8.48
CA TYR A 487 14.24 8.67 -7.12
C TYR A 487 12.78 8.20 -7.10
N ASP A 488 12.10 8.19 -8.25
CA ASP A 488 10.69 7.80 -8.37
C ASP A 488 10.43 6.39 -7.83
N ASP A 489 11.41 5.50 -8.01
CA ASP A 489 11.42 4.11 -7.55
C ASP A 489 11.07 3.95 -6.06
N VAL A 490 11.48 4.91 -5.22
CA VAL A 490 11.22 4.90 -3.77
C VAL A 490 9.73 5.01 -3.47
N PHE A 491 8.97 5.71 -4.32
CA PHE A 491 7.57 6.01 -4.11
C PHE A 491 6.63 5.07 -4.85
N THR A 492 7.10 4.47 -5.94
CA THR A 492 6.35 3.45 -6.69
C THR A 492 6.59 2.04 -6.15
N ALA A 493 7.62 1.87 -5.33
CA ALA A 493 8.15 0.58 -4.88
C ALA A 493 8.62 -0.31 -6.06
N ARG A 494 8.88 0.27 -7.24
CA ARG A 494 9.30 -0.45 -8.45
C ARG A 494 10.52 0.17 -9.11
N ALA A 495 11.37 -0.69 -9.65
CA ALA A 495 12.61 -0.27 -10.31
C ALA A 495 12.31 0.54 -11.58
N LEU A 496 13.11 1.57 -11.84
CA LEU A 496 13.08 2.36 -13.07
C LEU A 496 11.68 2.91 -13.36
N THR A 497 11.13 3.74 -12.47
CA THR A 497 9.81 4.35 -12.67
C THR A 497 9.80 5.82 -13.10
N GLY A 498 10.98 6.43 -13.15
CA GLY A 498 11.18 7.77 -13.71
C GLY A 498 11.31 7.80 -15.24
N GLU A 499 11.94 8.85 -15.75
CA GLU A 499 12.06 9.14 -17.18
C GLU A 499 12.77 8.03 -17.98
N VAL A 500 13.91 7.55 -17.49
CA VAL A 500 14.63 6.45 -18.16
C VAL A 500 13.79 5.19 -18.21
N GLY A 501 12.99 4.94 -17.17
CA GLY A 501 12.04 3.84 -17.12
C GLY A 501 10.94 3.92 -18.17
N GLN A 502 10.46 5.13 -18.48
CA GLN A 502 9.46 5.41 -19.51
C GLN A 502 10.06 5.31 -20.93
N ARG A 503 11.31 5.74 -21.12
CA ARG A 503 12.05 5.52 -22.37
C ARG A 503 12.32 4.04 -22.61
N LEU A 504 12.65 3.31 -21.53
CA LEU A 504 12.80 1.86 -21.57
C LEU A 504 11.46 1.19 -21.89
N GLN A 505 10.35 1.69 -21.34
CA GLN A 505 9.02 1.21 -21.72
C GLN A 505 8.78 1.35 -23.23
N THR A 506 9.04 2.53 -23.82
CA THR A 506 8.96 2.69 -25.28
C THR A 506 9.85 1.71 -26.04
N TRP A 507 11.04 1.40 -25.53
CA TRP A 507 11.91 0.40 -26.13
C TRP A 507 11.29 -1.00 -26.04
N LEU A 508 10.74 -1.39 -24.88
CA LEU A 508 10.05 -2.67 -24.68
C LEU A 508 8.88 -2.82 -25.67
N ASP A 509 8.05 -1.79 -25.80
CA ASP A 509 6.92 -1.79 -26.73
C ASP A 509 7.37 -1.98 -28.17
N LYS A 510 8.39 -1.23 -28.61
CA LYS A 510 8.94 -1.33 -29.98
C LYS A 510 9.61 -2.67 -30.27
N ASN A 511 9.99 -3.42 -29.24
CA ASN A 511 10.63 -4.74 -29.37
C ASN A 511 9.67 -5.90 -29.05
N GLY A 512 8.37 -5.65 -28.88
CA GLY A 512 7.37 -6.70 -28.67
C GLY A 512 7.39 -7.33 -27.28
N TYR A 513 7.96 -6.64 -26.28
CA TYR A 513 7.90 -7.04 -24.87
C TYR A 513 6.77 -6.33 -24.11
N ASP A 514 5.95 -5.53 -24.80
CA ASP A 514 4.76 -4.91 -24.22
C ASP A 514 3.60 -5.89 -24.12
N ASN A 515 2.92 -5.82 -22.98
CA ASN A 515 1.73 -6.58 -22.67
C ASN A 515 0.59 -5.65 -22.27
N SER A 516 0.34 -4.65 -23.12
CA SER A 516 -0.85 -3.81 -23.07
C SER A 516 -2.15 -4.58 -23.35
N ASP A 517 -2.07 -5.83 -23.84
CA ASP A 517 -3.18 -6.77 -23.88
C ASP A 517 -3.35 -7.48 -22.52
N ASP A 518 -4.51 -7.28 -21.91
CA ASP A 518 -4.89 -7.62 -20.53
C ASP A 518 -4.79 -9.12 -20.11
N ASP A 519 -4.31 -10.01 -20.98
CA ASP A 519 -4.18 -11.44 -20.73
C ASP A 519 -2.73 -11.97 -20.79
N LYS A 520 -1.75 -11.14 -21.16
CA LYS A 520 -0.34 -11.55 -21.16
C LYS A 520 0.39 -10.94 -19.96
N SER A 521 0.97 -11.78 -19.12
CA SER A 521 1.86 -11.33 -18.05
C SER A 521 3.15 -10.77 -18.66
N ASN A 522 3.65 -9.60 -18.25
CA ASN A 522 4.90 -8.98 -18.77
C ASN A 522 5.97 -10.02 -19.14
N ASP A 523 6.40 -9.99 -20.40
CA ASP A 523 7.41 -10.92 -20.93
C ASP A 523 8.83 -10.48 -20.55
N TYR A 524 8.95 -9.59 -19.56
CA TYR A 524 10.21 -9.04 -19.09
C TYR A 524 10.25 -8.91 -17.56
N VAL A 525 11.46 -8.89 -17.02
CA VAL A 525 11.75 -8.48 -15.64
C VAL A 525 12.97 -7.57 -15.62
N ILE A 526 12.87 -6.47 -14.88
CA ILE A 526 13.97 -5.57 -14.57
C ILE A 526 14.42 -5.83 -13.15
N ILE A 527 15.71 -6.05 -12.95
CA ILE A 527 16.38 -6.19 -11.65
C ILE A 527 17.41 -5.07 -11.54
N ARG A 528 17.43 -4.36 -10.41
CA ARG A 528 18.47 -3.36 -10.17
C ARG A 528 19.81 -4.01 -9.84
N SER A 529 20.90 -3.45 -10.35
CA SER A 529 22.27 -3.82 -9.93
C SER A 529 22.52 -3.51 -8.46
N LEU A 530 21.91 -2.43 -7.94
CA LEU A 530 21.91 -2.04 -6.54
C LEU A 530 20.51 -1.57 -6.12
N PRO A 531 19.93 -2.08 -5.02
CA PRO A 531 18.59 -1.72 -4.55
C PRO A 531 18.62 -0.50 -3.61
N VAL A 532 19.69 0.28 -3.60
CA VAL A 532 19.89 1.43 -2.72
C VAL A 532 20.17 2.69 -3.52
N ASP A 533 20.03 3.86 -2.89
CA ASP A 533 20.30 5.14 -3.55
C ASP A 533 21.79 5.33 -3.87
N THR A 534 22.08 5.39 -5.17
CA THR A 534 23.42 5.49 -5.74
C THR A 534 23.58 6.71 -6.65
N LEU A 535 22.55 7.56 -6.76
CA LEU A 535 22.53 8.66 -7.74
C LEU A 535 23.54 9.77 -7.42
N LYS A 536 23.94 9.93 -6.14
CA LYS A 536 24.99 10.87 -5.72
C LYS A 536 26.36 10.22 -5.49
N MET A 537 26.52 8.93 -5.79
CA MET A 537 27.83 8.25 -5.74
C MET A 537 28.61 8.50 -7.02
N SER A 538 29.95 8.53 -6.93
CA SER A 538 30.79 8.48 -8.13
C SER A 538 30.68 7.13 -8.85
N ASP A 539 31.02 7.09 -10.15
CA ASP A 539 31.04 5.84 -10.92
C ASP A 539 31.97 4.79 -10.28
N SER A 540 33.12 5.21 -9.72
CA SER A 540 34.06 4.31 -9.05
C SER A 540 33.46 3.71 -7.79
N GLU A 541 32.88 4.54 -6.91
CA GLU A 541 32.26 4.06 -5.67
C GLU A 541 31.08 3.14 -5.96
N ARG A 542 30.25 3.50 -6.94
CA ARG A 542 29.08 2.69 -7.32
C ARG A 542 29.53 1.33 -7.85
N ASN A 543 30.56 1.30 -8.70
CA ASN A 543 31.10 0.06 -9.24
C ASN A 543 31.72 -0.81 -8.14
N GLU A 544 32.54 -0.24 -7.25
CA GLU A 544 33.14 -0.95 -6.12
C GLU A 544 32.06 -1.61 -5.24
N LEU A 545 30.98 -0.87 -4.94
CA LEU A 545 29.86 -1.40 -4.18
C LEU A 545 29.11 -2.50 -4.93
N ALA A 546 28.85 -2.30 -6.24
CA ALA A 546 28.11 -3.26 -7.06
C ALA A 546 28.88 -4.57 -7.32
N THR A 547 30.21 -4.52 -7.33
CA THR A 547 31.07 -5.70 -7.45
C THR A 547 31.51 -6.27 -6.10
N ASN A 548 30.97 -5.77 -4.99
CA ASN A 548 31.23 -6.36 -3.68
C ASN A 548 30.76 -7.83 -3.67
N PRO A 549 31.54 -8.79 -3.14
CA PRO A 549 31.17 -10.21 -3.17
C PRO A 549 29.80 -10.54 -2.58
N ASP A 550 29.40 -9.86 -1.49
CA ASP A 550 28.10 -10.09 -0.86
C ASP A 550 26.94 -9.55 -1.72
N VAL A 551 27.19 -8.44 -2.44
CA VAL A 551 26.23 -7.88 -3.41
C VAL A 551 26.10 -8.80 -4.62
N LEU A 552 27.22 -9.28 -5.18
CA LEU A 552 27.22 -10.23 -6.29
C LEU A 552 26.55 -11.55 -5.90
N ALA A 553 26.71 -12.02 -4.66
CA ALA A 553 26.00 -13.21 -4.16
C ALA A 553 24.48 -13.00 -4.13
N ALA A 554 24.01 -11.83 -3.70
CA ALA A 554 22.59 -11.49 -3.74
C ALA A 554 22.05 -11.40 -5.17
N VAL A 555 22.76 -10.71 -6.08
CA VAL A 555 22.38 -10.63 -7.50
C VAL A 555 22.34 -12.02 -8.14
N ARG A 556 23.33 -12.87 -7.87
CA ARG A 556 23.36 -14.26 -8.35
C ARG A 556 22.13 -15.03 -7.93
N ARG A 557 21.73 -14.91 -6.66
CA ARG A 557 20.53 -15.57 -6.13
C ARG A 557 19.28 -15.10 -6.87
N ILE A 558 19.11 -13.79 -7.05
CA ILE A 558 17.98 -13.22 -7.79
C ILE A 558 17.94 -13.72 -9.24
N LEU A 559 19.06 -13.61 -9.95
CA LEU A 559 19.18 -14.05 -11.35
C LEU A 559 18.98 -15.56 -11.50
N THR A 560 19.37 -16.35 -10.50
CA THR A 560 19.12 -17.80 -10.49
C THR A 560 17.63 -18.10 -10.39
N GLU A 561 16.89 -17.42 -9.51
CA GLU A 561 15.43 -17.59 -9.38
C GLU A 561 14.68 -17.16 -10.65
N VAL A 562 15.11 -16.07 -11.29
CA VAL A 562 14.60 -15.66 -12.62
C VAL A 562 14.90 -16.75 -13.66
N ASN A 563 16.13 -17.28 -13.67
CA ASN A 563 16.53 -18.31 -14.62
C ASN A 563 15.77 -19.62 -14.48
N VAL A 564 15.51 -20.04 -13.24
CA VAL A 564 14.75 -21.26 -12.95
C VAL A 564 13.28 -21.11 -13.33
N SER A 565 12.71 -19.92 -13.16
CA SER A 565 11.29 -19.66 -13.44
C SER A 565 11.01 -19.38 -14.92
N GLY A 566 11.97 -18.79 -15.64
CA GLY A 566 11.82 -18.39 -17.03
C GLY A 566 11.90 -19.53 -18.07
N PRO A 567 11.63 -19.21 -19.35
CA PRO A 567 11.80 -20.13 -20.46
C PRO A 567 13.28 -20.48 -20.69
N GLU A 568 13.55 -21.55 -21.46
CA GLU A 568 14.93 -22.01 -21.69
C GLU A 568 15.80 -21.00 -22.47
N SER A 569 15.17 -20.17 -23.29
CA SER A 569 15.81 -19.14 -24.10
C SER A 569 15.33 -17.75 -23.65
N MET A 570 15.94 -17.23 -22.59
CA MET A 570 15.76 -15.84 -22.20
C MET A 570 16.84 -14.96 -22.83
N ARG A 571 16.43 -13.80 -23.32
CA ARG A 571 17.35 -12.72 -23.68
C ARG A 571 17.73 -11.96 -22.41
N ALA A 572 18.94 -11.41 -22.36
CA ALA A 572 19.42 -10.65 -21.22
C ALA A 572 20.04 -9.31 -21.66
N ILE A 573 19.73 -8.23 -20.95
CA ILE A 573 20.23 -6.89 -21.22
C ILE A 573 20.84 -6.28 -19.96
N ALA A 574 21.98 -5.63 -20.10
CA ALA A 574 22.61 -4.81 -19.08
C ALA A 574 22.44 -3.31 -19.44
N LEU A 575 21.60 -2.61 -18.69
CA LEU A 575 21.26 -1.21 -18.90
C LEU A 575 22.00 -0.29 -17.92
N GLY A 576 23.03 0.40 -18.42
CA GLY A 576 23.90 1.28 -17.63
C GLY A 576 25.27 0.69 -17.35
N LYS A 577 26.24 1.55 -17.06
CA LYS A 577 27.66 1.18 -16.96
C LYS A 577 27.93 0.22 -15.80
N THR A 578 27.31 0.44 -14.65
CA THR A 578 27.52 -0.42 -13.47
C THR A 578 26.88 -1.78 -13.71
N SER A 579 25.69 -1.82 -14.31
CA SER A 579 25.03 -3.08 -14.68
C SER A 579 25.81 -3.87 -15.72
N GLN A 580 26.45 -3.21 -16.70
CA GLN A 580 27.33 -3.88 -17.67
C GLN A 580 28.57 -4.48 -17.02
N LEU A 581 29.09 -3.87 -15.96
CA LEU A 581 30.18 -4.44 -15.17
C LEU A 581 29.71 -5.68 -14.40
N VAL A 582 28.60 -5.55 -13.67
CA VAL A 582 28.01 -6.64 -12.87
C VAL A 582 27.58 -7.82 -13.75
N ALA A 583 27.05 -7.57 -14.95
CA ALA A 583 26.59 -8.60 -15.86
C ALA A 583 27.68 -9.62 -16.24
N LYS A 584 28.94 -9.18 -16.36
CA LYS A 584 30.09 -10.05 -16.70
C LYS A 584 30.35 -11.13 -15.65
N GLU A 585 29.91 -10.91 -14.41
CA GLU A 585 30.03 -11.88 -13.32
C GLU A 585 28.99 -13.02 -13.41
N PHE A 586 28.08 -12.96 -14.40
CA PHE A 586 26.93 -13.86 -14.56
C PHE A 586 26.78 -14.44 -15.97
N ASP A 587 27.86 -14.45 -16.77
CA ASP A 587 27.89 -15.06 -18.11
C ASP A 587 27.56 -16.58 -18.09
N ASP A 588 27.71 -17.23 -16.93
CA ASP A 588 27.31 -18.62 -16.73
C ASP A 588 25.78 -18.82 -16.66
N LEU A 589 25.03 -17.77 -16.29
CA LEU A 589 23.58 -17.76 -16.23
C LEU A 589 22.98 -17.23 -17.53
N PHE A 590 23.45 -16.06 -17.99
CA PHE A 590 22.87 -15.31 -19.09
C PHE A 590 23.95 -14.69 -19.97
N GLU A 591 23.72 -14.64 -21.28
CA GLU A 591 24.56 -13.85 -22.19
C GLU A 591 23.98 -12.44 -22.29
N PHE A 592 24.58 -11.47 -21.61
CA PHE A 592 24.06 -10.11 -21.51
C PHE A 592 24.48 -9.24 -22.70
N GLU A 593 23.49 -8.67 -23.39
CA GLU A 593 23.70 -7.58 -24.33
C GLU A 593 23.81 -6.24 -23.59
N SER A 594 24.74 -5.38 -24.00
CA SER A 594 24.86 -4.03 -23.43
C SER A 594 23.88 -3.06 -24.08
N LEU A 595 23.12 -2.33 -23.28
CA LEU A 595 22.25 -1.24 -23.73
C LEU A 595 22.66 0.07 -23.04
N ASP A 596 23.03 1.07 -23.83
CA ASP A 596 23.31 2.42 -23.33
C ASP A 596 22.00 3.20 -23.14
N VAL A 597 21.89 3.97 -22.06
CA VAL A 597 20.72 4.83 -21.78
C VAL A 597 20.46 5.86 -22.89
N ASN A 598 21.50 6.29 -23.60
CA ASN A 598 21.39 7.18 -24.76
C ASN A 598 20.88 6.46 -26.01
N GLY A 599 20.97 5.13 -26.04
CA GLY A 599 20.40 4.28 -27.09
C GLY A 599 18.88 4.07 -26.94
N LEU A 600 18.29 4.40 -25.78
CA LEU A 600 16.85 4.31 -25.60
C LEU A 600 16.11 5.38 -26.44
N PRO A 601 14.89 5.09 -26.93
CA PRO A 601 14.03 6.09 -27.58
C PRO A 601 13.89 7.36 -26.76
N LYS A 602 13.70 8.51 -27.43
CA LYS A 602 13.44 9.79 -26.75
C LYS A 602 11.98 9.96 -26.34
N ASP A 603 11.07 9.23 -26.99
CA ASP A 603 9.66 9.20 -26.63
C ASP A 603 9.49 8.60 -25.23
N LEU A 604 8.44 9.01 -24.53
CA LEU A 604 8.08 8.48 -23.22
C LEU A 604 6.78 7.69 -23.37
N THR A 605 6.80 6.40 -23.05
CA THR A 605 5.59 5.61 -22.82
C THR A 605 5.32 5.58 -21.32
N ASP A 606 4.06 5.76 -20.93
CA ASP A 606 3.61 5.47 -19.56
C ASP A 606 3.95 4.02 -19.19
N ILE A 607 4.44 3.82 -17.96
CA ILE A 607 4.69 2.47 -17.45
C ILE A 607 3.36 1.74 -17.31
N ALA A 608 3.32 0.51 -17.83
CA ALA A 608 2.10 -0.30 -17.81
C ALA A 608 1.60 -0.51 -16.38
N ARG A 609 0.28 -0.55 -16.19
CA ARG A 609 -0.29 -0.71 -14.84
C ARG A 609 0.08 -2.04 -14.20
N VAL A 610 0.22 -3.09 -15.01
CA VAL A 610 0.72 -4.43 -14.62
C VAL A 610 2.12 -4.41 -14.00
N ASP A 611 2.88 -3.32 -14.15
CA ASP A 611 4.19 -3.13 -13.55
C ASP A 611 4.18 -2.34 -12.24
N LEU A 612 3.02 -1.83 -11.82
CA LEU A 612 2.86 -0.97 -10.66
C LEU A 612 1.88 -1.62 -9.67
N PRO A 613 2.15 -1.53 -8.34
CA PRO A 613 1.22 -1.99 -7.34
C PRO A 613 -0.18 -1.39 -7.52
N TYR A 614 -1.22 -2.12 -7.12
CA TYR A 614 -2.63 -1.69 -7.27
C TYR A 614 -2.87 -0.25 -6.84
N SER A 615 -2.39 0.09 -5.65
CA SER A 615 -2.60 1.36 -4.98
C SER A 615 -1.72 2.49 -5.50
N THR A 616 -0.76 2.20 -6.38
CA THR A 616 0.13 3.21 -6.96
C THR A 616 -0.69 4.20 -7.76
N ARG A 617 -0.48 5.49 -7.52
CA ARG A 617 -1.25 6.58 -8.15
C ARG A 617 -1.13 6.54 -9.66
N TYR A 618 -2.15 7.01 -10.37
CA TYR A 618 -2.13 6.94 -11.83
C TYR A 618 -0.95 7.68 -12.46
N PHE A 619 -0.55 8.82 -11.89
CA PHE A 619 0.55 9.61 -12.44
C PHE A 619 1.94 9.04 -12.15
N MET A 620 2.07 8.10 -11.22
CA MET A 620 3.35 7.44 -10.95
C MET A 620 3.67 6.50 -12.10
N GLY A 621 4.88 6.60 -12.63
CA GLY A 621 5.24 5.93 -13.90
C GLY A 621 4.78 6.69 -15.14
N THR A 622 4.29 7.92 -14.98
CA THR A 622 3.98 8.85 -16.06
C THR A 622 4.80 10.12 -15.84
N SER A 623 5.07 10.87 -16.91
CA SER A 623 5.60 12.24 -16.83
C SER A 623 7.06 12.46 -16.41
N GLY A 624 7.96 11.56 -16.78
CA GLY A 624 9.39 11.69 -16.42
C GLY A 624 9.64 11.56 -14.92
N ASN A 625 10.70 12.20 -14.42
CA ASN A 625 11.06 12.17 -13.00
C ASN A 625 10.17 13.12 -12.17
N ARG A 626 9.72 12.66 -11.01
CA ARG A 626 8.89 13.43 -10.07
C ARG A 626 9.47 13.53 -8.68
N SER A 627 10.58 12.84 -8.44
CA SER A 627 11.16 12.72 -7.13
C SER A 627 12.56 13.32 -7.06
N SER A 628 12.87 13.91 -5.91
CA SER A 628 14.18 14.45 -5.57
C SER A 628 14.65 13.89 -4.23
N ALA A 629 15.95 14.00 -3.95
CA ALA A 629 16.52 13.60 -2.67
C ALA A 629 17.66 14.51 -2.23
N ASP A 630 17.83 14.64 -0.92
CA ASP A 630 18.95 15.37 -0.32
C ASP A 630 19.96 14.42 0.32
N GLY A 631 20.72 13.72 -0.53
CA GLY A 631 21.83 12.89 -0.08
C GLY A 631 21.38 11.80 0.90
N GLY A 632 20.22 11.21 0.61
CA GLY A 632 19.61 10.16 1.41
C GLY A 632 19.09 10.59 2.78
N LYS A 633 19.00 11.88 3.10
CA LYS A 633 18.33 12.38 4.32
C LYS A 633 16.82 12.44 4.19
N TYR A 634 16.34 12.84 3.03
CA TYR A 634 14.93 12.79 2.69
C TYR A 634 14.73 12.55 1.20
N TYR A 635 13.56 12.00 0.88
CA TYR A 635 13.03 11.90 -0.47
C TYR A 635 11.79 12.76 -0.58
N ARG A 636 11.63 13.48 -1.68
CA ARG A 636 10.45 14.31 -1.95
C ARG A 636 9.86 13.89 -3.28
N PHE A 637 8.55 13.72 -3.35
CA PHE A 637 7.85 13.60 -4.63
C PHE A 637 6.90 14.77 -4.84
N GLU A 638 6.65 15.14 -6.09
CA GLU A 638 5.60 16.09 -6.47
C GLU A 638 4.55 15.48 -7.39
N ALA A 639 3.28 15.82 -7.16
CA ALA A 639 2.23 15.60 -8.14
C ALA A 639 2.44 16.50 -9.38
N PRO A 640 2.12 16.03 -10.59
CA PRO A 640 2.33 16.77 -11.84
C PRO A 640 1.70 18.17 -11.89
N LYS A 641 2.36 19.13 -12.57
CA LYS A 641 1.82 20.50 -12.79
C LYS A 641 0.47 20.54 -13.51
N TRP A 642 0.16 19.58 -14.37
CA TRP A 642 -1.16 19.52 -15.01
C TRP A 642 -2.27 19.11 -14.02
N VAL A 643 -1.94 18.38 -12.93
CA VAL A 643 -2.85 18.22 -11.78
C VAL A 643 -3.09 19.58 -11.11
N LYS A 644 -2.13 20.51 -11.19
CA LYS A 644 -2.19 21.87 -10.62
C LYS A 644 -3.00 22.87 -11.48
N LYS A 645 -3.38 22.54 -12.73
CA LYS A 645 -3.85 23.53 -13.73
C LYS A 645 -5.33 23.96 -13.65
N THR A 646 -6.13 23.48 -12.70
CA THR A 646 -7.40 24.18 -12.42
C THR A 646 -7.10 25.37 -11.49
N PRO A 647 -7.36 26.62 -11.90
CA PRO A 647 -7.10 27.77 -11.03
C PRO A 647 -7.93 27.63 -9.77
N ILE A 648 -7.30 27.83 -8.62
CA ILE A 648 -7.96 28.44 -7.48
C ILE A 648 -8.35 29.84 -7.99
N PRO A 649 -9.64 30.18 -8.16
CA PRO A 649 -10.00 31.59 -8.30
C PRO A 649 -9.50 32.29 -7.03
N ASN A 650 -8.74 33.35 -7.25
CA ASN A 650 -7.84 34.00 -6.29
C ASN A 650 -8.39 34.20 -4.88
N ARG A 651 -7.43 34.17 -3.95
CA ARG A 651 -7.39 34.75 -2.59
C ARG A 651 -8.48 35.77 -2.26
#